data_AF-A0A148N650-F1
#
_entry.id   AF-A0A148N650-F1
#
_cell.length_a   1.000
_cell.length_b   1.000
_cell.length_c   1.000
_cell.angle_alpha   90.00
_cell.angle_beta   90.00
_cell.angle_gamma   90.00
#
_symmetry.space_group_name_H-M   'P 1'
#
loop_
_entity.id
_entity.type
_entity.pdbx_description
1 polymer ?
#
loop_
_entity_poly.entity_id
_entity_poly.type
_entity_poly.pdbx_seq_one_letter_code
_entity_poly.pdbx_strand_id
1 'polypeptide(L)'
;MSDHPTQRGAGTPKERMMKIRSAFFHWLAFALIYPGMAVAMPETQKPKNDYNITINYELGMHCTGFDFSYCCILPPYNSIQSQVVKTGKGPYDLPKLLGADPNDPTVLVDGKKRMKLEYGHVDNTYSEGAKLYYWTVPYDVNGDGKYGANENVANAYWTHLYVYKDLTGANPKNTSKDSEKKRVGLEIPVPLDNGPAGAAVPSPMKGGHLHYTGDTGTIVFTKAPVLDNVPIVLTNPGIWDALGLPLTPFNDSTVTKNPLTIVESDIRPYQEAWVKLVDAKTGEPILDSHTGKPVMFTGTNPIDVPNCANCHANENANGKKYTLYKREFAFWKGMNASDYIASLKATSVSILQIHDAKHGTNFIAKYNPDSRSLSNRLGRDPVLCQKCHADNVIGVLQSKGIAEALTGQKSPADVPLPPLSEALHTAHQQVRPLPDSLGRTGTCAGCHPAHRQDGSLDGYPITPQGTNHYADADNRDTKGGCFAGRDVHSNPGKDKDGVETPEHLNAIGKWLQANVSQIGNGKGGKGLWCTNCHNQLSRELYQRDNITHAFRQEGETLRNKSLEAIALAIGVSEKELIERYIDPKVVLDKNGHDTPGKSGILATWAKERTVADIAVIAMKGGNPLIHKDEDGDINVTILSANPKTDPKSLKLPKGADDALAVPYDAADHGRDYWLAPGEPHCADCHEAPFVEGQGGVAFPINQPGKYSLMRYSKGHSGLACQACHQSIHGLYPVTPRVDTTTYKQAPQYNPDGSHGPLKCASCHETNAKGVPLLAEGMTWQGKKIGDDFDAAVAWMHANAPDLGGKNPR
;
A
#
# COMPACT_ATOMS: atom_id res chain seq x y z
N MET A 1 -77.16 -28.06 -16.57
CA MET A 1 -77.63 -28.68 -17.83
C MET A 1 -76.88 -28.01 -18.97
N SER A 2 -76.38 -28.84 -19.88
CA SER A 2 -76.34 -28.64 -21.34
C SER A 2 -76.91 -27.32 -21.93
N ASP A 3 -76.39 -26.76 -23.03
CA ASP A 3 -75.25 -27.13 -23.89
C ASP A 3 -74.85 -25.92 -24.77
N HIS A 4 -73.58 -25.85 -25.18
CA HIS A 4 -73.14 -25.17 -26.41
C HIS A 4 -73.36 -26.15 -27.60
N PRO A 5 -73.44 -25.76 -28.91
CA PRO A 5 -72.50 -24.81 -29.54
C PRO A 5 -72.91 -24.11 -30.90
N THR A 6 -71.93 -23.42 -31.52
CA THR A 6 -71.73 -23.22 -33.00
C THR A 6 -72.76 -22.41 -33.84
N GLN A 7 -72.50 -21.84 -35.04
CA GLN A 7 -71.36 -21.35 -35.90
C GLN A 7 -72.00 -20.66 -37.16
N ARG A 8 -71.38 -19.98 -38.14
CA ARG A 8 -70.00 -19.52 -38.47
C ARG A 8 -70.09 -18.31 -39.46
N GLY A 9 -69.03 -17.50 -39.59
CA GLY A 9 -68.67 -16.81 -40.85
C GLY A 9 -68.53 -15.28 -40.77
N ALA A 10 -67.61 -14.62 -41.48
CA ALA A 10 -66.46 -15.13 -42.26
C ALA A 10 -65.39 -14.02 -42.44
N GLY A 11 -64.10 -14.37 -42.57
CA GLY A 11 -63.03 -13.40 -42.79
C GLY A 11 -61.62 -13.94 -42.48
N THR A 12 -60.94 -14.48 -43.50
CA THR A 12 -59.55 -15.02 -43.49
C THR A 12 -59.00 -14.85 -44.92
N PRO A 13 -57.67 -14.78 -45.22
CA PRO A 13 -56.65 -15.64 -44.58
C PRO A 13 -55.17 -15.14 -44.44
N LYS A 14 -54.48 -15.66 -43.40
CA LYS A 14 -53.16 -16.38 -43.41
C LYS A 14 -51.90 -15.66 -43.96
N GLU A 15 -50.67 -15.91 -43.52
CA GLU A 15 -49.98 -16.82 -42.55
C GLU A 15 -48.64 -16.11 -42.17
N ARG A 16 -47.82 -16.40 -41.14
CA ARG A 16 -47.52 -17.63 -40.37
C ARG A 16 -46.73 -17.32 -39.06
N MET A 17 -47.06 -18.00 -37.95
CA MET A 17 -46.18 -18.72 -36.97
C MET A 17 -44.80 -18.16 -36.50
N MET A 18 -44.28 -18.38 -35.26
CA MET A 18 -44.79 -18.83 -33.94
C MET A 18 -43.65 -18.79 -32.86
N LYS A 19 -44.01 -18.70 -31.55
CA LYS A 19 -43.29 -19.16 -30.32
C LYS A 19 -42.14 -18.36 -29.63
N ILE A 20 -42.48 -17.86 -28.43
CA ILE A 20 -41.91 -18.12 -27.08
C ILE A 20 -40.42 -17.77 -26.77
N ARG A 21 -40.25 -16.73 -25.93
CA ARG A 21 -39.33 -16.51 -24.76
C ARG A 21 -39.21 -14.99 -24.55
N SER A 22 -39.05 -14.37 -23.38
CA SER A 22 -39.09 -14.73 -21.95
C SER A 22 -38.71 -13.44 -21.19
N ALA A 23 -39.50 -13.03 -20.20
CA ALA A 23 -39.15 -12.14 -19.08
C ALA A 23 -38.13 -10.98 -19.30
N PHE A 24 -38.58 -9.84 -19.84
CA PHE A 24 -38.09 -8.50 -19.50
C PHE A 24 -39.31 -7.53 -19.51
N PHE A 25 -39.22 -6.39 -18.82
CA PHE A 25 -40.31 -5.44 -18.52
C PHE A 25 -41.38 -5.92 -17.52
N HIS A 26 -41.11 -5.70 -16.22
CA HIS A 26 -42.11 -5.39 -15.17
C HIS A 26 -41.42 -4.66 -13.99
N TRP A 27 -40.84 -3.48 -14.25
CA TRP A 27 -40.22 -2.62 -13.21
C TRP A 27 -40.44 -1.12 -13.46
N LEU A 28 -41.61 -0.77 -14.02
CA LEU A 28 -41.96 0.60 -14.38
C LEU A 28 -43.49 0.84 -14.28
N ALA A 29 -44.10 0.41 -13.17
CA ALA A 29 -45.54 0.56 -12.92
C ALA A 29 -45.94 0.64 -11.42
N PHE A 30 -45.03 1.05 -10.52
CA PHE A 30 -45.31 1.12 -9.06
C PHE A 30 -44.90 2.45 -8.39
N ALA A 31 -44.62 3.50 -9.17
CA ALA A 31 -44.08 4.78 -8.68
C ALA A 31 -45.12 5.93 -8.61
N LEU A 32 -46.42 5.65 -8.61
CA LEU A 32 -47.48 6.68 -8.75
C LEU A 32 -48.61 6.64 -7.71
N ILE A 33 -48.49 5.84 -6.63
CA ILE A 33 -49.44 5.87 -5.50
C ILE A 33 -48.66 5.81 -4.18
N TYR A 34 -48.00 6.91 -3.80
CA TYR A 34 -47.72 7.34 -2.41
C TYR A 34 -46.87 8.64 -2.47
N PRO A 35 -47.48 9.83 -2.50
CA PRO A 35 -46.74 11.07 -2.28
C PRO A 35 -46.44 11.21 -0.77
N GLY A 36 -45.16 11.34 -0.41
CA GLY A 36 -44.77 11.76 0.94
C GLY A 36 -44.76 10.69 2.03
N MET A 37 -43.90 9.68 1.88
CA MET A 37 -43.10 9.23 3.04
C MET A 37 -41.68 9.74 2.87
N ALA A 38 -41.49 11.03 3.18
CA ALA A 38 -40.18 11.46 3.67
C ALA A 38 -39.95 10.67 4.96
N VAL A 39 -38.97 9.77 4.97
CA VAL A 39 -38.50 9.17 6.22
C VAL A 39 -37.95 10.32 7.03
N ALA A 40 -38.70 10.78 8.03
CA ALA A 40 -38.22 11.79 8.95
C ALA A 40 -36.93 11.22 9.58
N MET A 41 -35.79 11.86 9.32
CA MET A 41 -34.58 11.49 10.01
C MET A 41 -34.84 11.66 11.51
N PRO A 42 -34.47 10.67 12.34
CA PRO A 42 -34.68 10.78 13.77
C PRO A 42 -33.93 12.02 14.27
N GLU A 43 -34.52 12.70 15.26
CA GLU A 43 -34.01 13.95 15.83
C GLU A 43 -32.55 13.81 16.30
N THR A 44 -32.18 12.60 16.73
CA THR A 44 -30.81 12.16 16.98
C THR A 44 -30.50 10.83 16.26
N GLN A 45 -29.25 10.65 15.82
CA GLN A 45 -28.71 9.36 15.35
C GLN A 45 -27.78 8.77 16.40
N LYS A 46 -27.85 7.46 16.64
CA LYS A 46 -27.03 6.75 17.62
C LYS A 46 -26.00 5.83 16.94
N PRO A 47 -24.88 5.53 17.62
CA PRO A 47 -23.92 4.53 17.16
C PRO A 47 -24.60 3.18 16.91
N LYS A 48 -24.23 2.54 15.81
CA LYS A 48 -24.82 1.26 15.37
C LYS A 48 -24.41 0.09 16.27
N ASN A 49 -23.20 0.12 16.82
CA ASN A 49 -22.58 -1.00 17.55
C ASN A 49 -22.06 -0.53 18.93
N ASP A 50 -21.94 -1.43 19.91
CA ASP A 50 -21.25 -1.18 21.21
C ASP A 50 -19.74 -0.88 21.02
N TYR A 51 -19.13 -1.55 20.03
CA TYR A 51 -17.73 -1.39 19.66
C TYR A 51 -17.61 -1.37 18.14
N ASN A 52 -16.76 -0.50 17.61
CA ASN A 52 -16.30 -0.51 16.23
C ASN A 52 -14.86 -1.05 16.18
N ILE A 53 -14.58 -1.99 15.27
CA ILE A 53 -13.23 -2.52 15.01
C ILE A 53 -12.86 -2.14 13.59
N THR A 54 -11.99 -1.14 13.40
CA THR A 54 -11.55 -0.76 12.05
C THR A 54 -10.56 -1.80 11.52
N ILE A 55 -10.59 -2.11 10.22
CA ILE A 55 -9.69 -3.12 9.63
C ILE A 55 -8.98 -2.50 8.42
N ASN A 56 -7.71 -2.19 8.62
CA ASN A 56 -6.81 -1.54 7.66
C ASN A 56 -5.61 -2.43 7.34
N TYR A 57 -4.77 -1.98 6.41
CA TYR A 57 -3.52 -2.59 6.02
C TYR A 57 -2.53 -1.49 5.65
N GLU A 58 -1.22 -1.73 5.81
CA GLU A 58 -0.27 -0.96 5.01
C GLU A 58 -0.19 -1.56 3.60
N LEU A 59 -0.24 -0.71 2.57
CA LEU A 59 -0.30 -1.15 1.17
C LEU A 59 1.10 -1.40 0.58
N GLY A 60 2.15 -1.50 1.41
CA GLY A 60 3.55 -1.53 0.93
C GLY A 60 3.87 -2.70 0.01
N MET A 61 3.25 -3.87 0.22
CA MET A 61 3.54 -5.11 -0.52
C MET A 61 2.27 -5.83 -1.03
N HIS A 62 1.41 -5.05 -1.68
CA HIS A 62 0.17 -5.52 -2.32
C HIS A 62 0.39 -6.22 -3.68
N CYS A 63 1.63 -6.46 -4.10
CA CYS A 63 1.94 -7.33 -5.23
C CYS A 63 2.91 -8.42 -4.80
N THR A 64 2.68 -9.64 -5.29
CA THR A 64 3.52 -10.80 -4.99
C THR A 64 3.65 -11.68 -6.23
N GLY A 65 4.79 -12.36 -6.36
CA GLY A 65 4.78 -13.62 -7.11
C GLY A 65 4.05 -14.68 -6.29
N PHE A 66 3.59 -15.74 -6.95
CA PHE A 66 3.10 -16.94 -6.27
C PHE A 66 3.97 -18.17 -6.54
N ASP A 67 5.06 -17.99 -7.27
CA ASP A 67 6.07 -18.99 -7.52
C ASP A 67 7.46 -18.35 -7.41
N PHE A 68 8.18 -18.72 -6.37
CA PHE A 68 9.51 -18.19 -6.08
C PHE A 68 10.64 -19.10 -6.59
N SER A 69 10.34 -20.14 -7.38
CA SER A 69 11.37 -21.12 -7.75
C SER A 69 12.46 -20.58 -8.68
N TYR A 70 12.19 -19.54 -9.46
CA TYR A 70 13.17 -18.93 -10.37
C TYR A 70 13.66 -17.57 -9.89
N CYS A 71 12.75 -16.62 -9.75
CA CYS A 71 12.98 -15.28 -9.24
C CYS A 71 11.64 -14.63 -8.89
N CYS A 72 11.64 -13.66 -7.99
CA CYS A 72 10.48 -12.82 -7.73
C CYS A 72 10.90 -11.38 -7.37
N ILE A 73 10.03 -10.42 -7.71
CA ILE A 73 10.27 -9.00 -7.44
C ILE A 73 10.05 -8.66 -5.97
N LEU A 74 9.00 -9.18 -5.31
CA LEU A 74 8.71 -8.94 -3.90
C LEU A 74 8.15 -10.21 -3.22
N PRO A 75 8.48 -10.46 -1.94
CA PRO A 75 7.88 -11.52 -1.14
C PRO A 75 6.41 -11.19 -0.79
N PRO A 76 5.57 -12.19 -0.47
CA PRO A 76 4.21 -11.93 -0.01
C PRO A 76 4.26 -11.31 1.39
N TYR A 77 3.69 -10.12 1.54
CA TYR A 77 3.58 -9.43 2.84
C TYR A 77 2.35 -8.54 2.83
N ASN A 78 1.43 -8.79 3.75
CA ASN A 78 0.27 -7.94 3.98
C ASN A 78 0.06 -7.77 5.50
N SER A 79 -0.88 -6.94 5.92
CA SER A 79 -1.15 -6.76 7.35
C SER A 79 -2.62 -6.55 7.64
N ILE A 80 -3.06 -7.02 8.80
CA ILE A 80 -4.28 -6.49 9.44
C ILE A 80 -3.81 -5.49 10.48
N GLN A 81 -4.29 -4.26 10.39
CA GLN A 81 -4.06 -3.18 11.35
C GLN A 81 -5.41 -2.66 11.83
N SER A 82 -5.66 -2.68 13.13
CA SER A 82 -6.95 -2.38 13.73
C SER A 82 -6.88 -1.40 14.89
N GLN A 83 -7.96 -0.65 15.07
CA GLN A 83 -8.24 0.14 16.26
C GLN A 83 -9.65 -0.18 16.73
N VAL A 84 -9.83 -0.25 18.04
CA VAL A 84 -11.13 -0.62 18.65
C VAL A 84 -11.67 0.57 19.41
N VAL A 85 -12.82 1.08 18.97
CA VAL A 85 -13.52 2.20 19.61
C VAL A 85 -14.76 1.67 20.29
N LYS A 86 -14.83 1.82 21.61
CA LYS A 86 -16.08 1.70 22.35
C LYS A 86 -16.92 2.96 22.11
N THR A 87 -18.16 2.79 21.70
CA THR A 87 -19.04 3.91 21.32
C THR A 87 -19.68 4.57 22.55
N GLY A 88 -20.16 5.81 22.38
CA GLY A 88 -20.91 6.52 23.43
C GLY A 88 -22.31 5.92 23.60
N LYS A 89 -22.80 5.79 24.84
CA LYS A 89 -24.12 5.20 25.13
C LYS A 89 -25.25 6.22 25.20
N GLY A 90 -24.91 7.51 25.29
CA GLY A 90 -25.84 8.62 25.30
C GLY A 90 -25.23 9.90 24.71
N PRO A 91 -26.01 11.01 24.69
CA PRO A 91 -25.71 12.24 23.95
C PRO A 91 -24.42 12.96 24.37
N TYR A 92 -23.97 12.73 25.60
CA TYR A 92 -22.81 13.40 26.20
C TYR A 92 -21.68 12.43 26.61
N ASP A 93 -21.79 11.15 26.26
CA ASP A 93 -20.75 10.17 26.52
C ASP A 93 -19.60 10.33 25.53
N LEU A 94 -18.36 10.33 26.03
CA LEU A 94 -17.17 10.27 25.19
C LEU A 94 -16.90 8.81 24.77
N PRO A 95 -16.79 8.53 23.46
CA PRO A 95 -16.28 7.25 22.96
C PRO A 95 -14.84 7.03 23.44
N LYS A 96 -14.41 5.77 23.51
CA LYS A 96 -13.09 5.41 24.03
C LYS A 96 -12.34 4.49 23.08
N LEU A 97 -11.17 4.93 22.63
CA LEU A 97 -10.17 4.07 21.98
C LEU A 97 -9.59 3.08 23.02
N LEU A 98 -9.59 1.79 22.69
CA LEU A 98 -9.20 0.71 23.61
C LEU A 98 -7.81 0.15 23.28
N GLY A 99 -6.95 0.15 24.29
CA GLY A 99 -5.64 -0.53 24.28
C GLY A 99 -5.64 -1.84 25.05
N ALA A 100 -4.46 -2.44 25.17
CA ALA A 100 -4.26 -3.72 25.84
C ALA A 100 -4.05 -3.60 27.37
N ASP A 101 -4.01 -4.76 28.04
CA ASP A 101 -3.44 -4.90 29.37
C ASP A 101 -1.93 -4.57 29.32
N PRO A 102 -1.40 -3.75 30.25
CA PRO A 102 0.04 -3.46 30.33
C PRO A 102 0.96 -4.68 30.46
N ASN A 103 0.43 -5.85 30.86
CA ASN A 103 1.17 -7.09 31.07
C ASN A 103 0.90 -8.16 29.99
N ASP A 104 -0.11 -7.96 29.14
CA ASP A 104 -0.49 -8.89 28.06
C ASP A 104 -0.98 -8.10 26.84
N PRO A 105 -0.11 -7.83 25.86
CA PRO A 105 -0.46 -7.07 24.66
C PRO A 105 -1.47 -7.78 23.75
N THR A 106 -1.84 -9.04 24.04
CA THR A 106 -2.88 -9.78 23.32
C THR A 106 -4.29 -9.59 23.90
N VAL A 107 -4.41 -8.99 25.09
CA VAL A 107 -5.67 -8.83 25.81
C VAL A 107 -6.12 -7.39 25.82
N LEU A 108 -7.21 -7.11 25.13
CA LEU A 108 -7.93 -5.84 25.12
C LEU A 108 -8.77 -5.69 26.39
N VAL A 109 -8.77 -4.48 26.99
CA VAL A 109 -9.43 -4.24 28.29
C VAL A 109 -10.50 -3.14 28.21
N ASP A 110 -11.72 -3.47 28.66
CA ASP A 110 -12.81 -2.50 28.90
C ASP A 110 -13.33 -2.66 30.34
N GLY A 111 -12.76 -1.87 31.26
CA GLY A 111 -13.06 -1.96 32.69
C GLY A 111 -12.67 -3.32 33.27
N LYS A 112 -13.67 -4.18 33.53
CA LYS A 112 -13.45 -5.56 33.99
C LYS A 112 -13.49 -6.60 32.86
N LYS A 113 -13.95 -6.23 31.65
CA LYS A 113 -13.95 -7.13 30.49
C LYS A 113 -12.52 -7.31 30.00
N ARG A 114 -12.12 -8.57 29.77
CA ARG A 114 -10.85 -8.97 29.16
C ARG A 114 -11.18 -9.71 27.88
N MET A 115 -10.73 -9.19 26.74
CA MET A 115 -11.16 -9.64 25.42
C MET A 115 -9.95 -9.84 24.53
N LYS A 116 -10.07 -10.59 23.44
CA LYS A 116 -9.04 -10.69 22.38
C LYS A 116 -9.67 -10.41 21.02
N LEU A 117 -8.82 -10.04 20.07
CA LEU A 117 -9.18 -9.81 18.68
C LEU A 117 -8.74 -11.01 17.84
N GLU A 118 -9.64 -11.97 17.62
CA GLU A 118 -9.41 -13.08 16.69
C GLU A 118 -9.54 -12.55 15.26
N TYR A 119 -8.68 -13.00 14.34
CA TYR A 119 -8.72 -12.58 12.94
C TYR A 119 -8.63 -13.74 11.95
N GLY A 120 -8.97 -13.46 10.70
CA GLY A 120 -8.69 -14.33 9.56
C GLY A 120 -9.20 -13.72 8.26
N HIS A 121 -9.22 -14.54 7.21
CA HIS A 121 -9.71 -14.17 5.89
C HIS A 121 -10.83 -15.09 5.44
N VAL A 122 -11.73 -14.57 4.62
CA VAL A 122 -12.77 -15.36 3.95
C VAL A 122 -12.11 -16.14 2.82
N ASP A 123 -12.15 -17.47 2.89
CA ASP A 123 -11.71 -18.36 1.80
C ASP A 123 -10.22 -18.18 1.43
N ASN A 124 -9.35 -17.81 2.39
CA ASN A 124 -7.90 -17.68 2.20
C ASN A 124 -7.15 -17.98 3.51
N THR A 125 -7.07 -19.25 3.92
CA THR A 125 -6.67 -19.64 5.29
C THR A 125 -5.29 -20.31 5.40
N TYR A 126 -4.59 -20.41 4.29
CA TYR A 126 -3.21 -20.92 4.13
C TYR A 126 -2.62 -20.30 2.85
N SER A 127 -1.33 -20.47 2.59
CA SER A 127 -0.71 -20.00 1.34
C SER A 127 0.14 -21.07 0.67
N GLU A 128 1.07 -21.70 1.39
CA GLU A 128 2.01 -22.65 0.80
C GLU A 128 1.33 -23.89 0.19
N GLY A 129 1.97 -24.44 -0.84
CA GLY A 129 1.63 -25.73 -1.42
C GLY A 129 0.66 -25.60 -2.58
N ALA A 130 -0.60 -25.28 -2.33
CA ALA A 130 -1.61 -25.19 -3.41
C ALA A 130 -1.65 -23.83 -4.10
N LYS A 131 -1.27 -22.74 -3.42
CA LYS A 131 -1.44 -21.36 -3.90
C LYS A 131 -0.14 -20.58 -4.03
N LEU A 132 0.91 -21.03 -3.35
CA LEU A 132 2.21 -20.39 -3.26
C LEU A 132 3.31 -21.46 -3.19
N TYR A 133 4.43 -21.22 -3.88
CA TYR A 133 5.70 -21.93 -3.63
C TYR A 133 6.71 -20.96 -3.03
N TYR A 134 6.95 -21.04 -1.72
CA TYR A 134 7.80 -20.11 -0.97
C TYR A 134 8.59 -20.82 0.15
N TRP A 135 7.94 -21.56 1.05
CA TRP A 135 8.62 -22.35 2.09
C TRP A 135 9.20 -23.67 1.58
N THR A 136 8.61 -24.26 0.54
CA THR A 136 9.11 -25.52 -0.08
C THR A 136 10.16 -25.29 -1.17
N VAL A 137 10.48 -24.03 -1.50
CA VAL A 137 11.53 -23.67 -2.47
C VAL A 137 12.87 -23.62 -1.73
N PRO A 138 13.84 -24.51 -2.04
CA PRO A 138 15.14 -24.50 -1.37
C PRO A 138 15.94 -23.23 -1.68
N TYR A 139 16.67 -22.76 -0.67
CA TYR A 139 17.61 -21.64 -0.78
C TYR A 139 18.70 -21.83 0.27
N ASP A 140 19.97 -21.69 -0.09
CA ASP A 140 21.10 -21.72 0.85
C ASP A 140 21.19 -20.38 1.61
N VAL A 141 20.45 -20.29 2.71
CA VAL A 141 20.31 -19.11 3.58
C VAL A 141 21.58 -18.87 4.37
N ASN A 142 22.25 -19.95 4.81
CA ASN A 142 23.45 -19.88 5.65
C ASN A 142 24.77 -19.86 4.84
N GLY A 143 24.78 -20.38 3.61
CA GLY A 143 25.93 -20.37 2.70
C GLY A 143 26.87 -21.58 2.79
N ASP A 144 26.47 -22.68 3.45
CA ASP A 144 27.30 -23.90 3.60
C ASP A 144 27.12 -24.93 2.46
N GLY A 145 26.27 -24.63 1.48
CA GLY A 145 26.00 -25.48 0.31
C GLY A 145 25.04 -26.64 0.59
N LYS A 146 24.28 -26.63 1.69
CA LYS A 146 23.34 -27.71 2.06
C LYS A 146 21.93 -27.17 2.32
N TYR A 147 20.92 -27.94 1.91
CA TYR A 147 19.53 -27.62 2.22
C TYR A 147 19.05 -28.40 3.45
N GLY A 148 19.04 -27.73 4.60
CA GLY A 148 18.42 -28.18 5.85
C GLY A 148 16.96 -27.73 6.01
N ALA A 149 16.40 -27.90 7.22
CA ALA A 149 14.97 -27.64 7.48
C ALA A 149 14.53 -26.18 7.29
N ASN A 150 15.44 -25.22 7.50
CA ASN A 150 15.18 -23.78 7.37
C ASN A 150 15.76 -23.17 6.08
N GLU A 151 16.37 -23.98 5.20
CA GLU A 151 17.08 -23.51 4.01
C GLU A 151 16.10 -23.33 2.84
N ASN A 152 15.31 -22.26 2.91
CA ASN A 152 14.22 -21.96 1.98
C ASN A 152 14.07 -20.46 1.72
N VAL A 153 13.34 -20.11 0.65
CA VAL A 153 13.15 -18.72 0.22
C VAL A 153 12.43 -17.85 1.26
N ALA A 154 11.49 -18.43 2.02
CA ALA A 154 10.75 -17.69 3.05
C ALA A 154 11.67 -17.18 4.18
N ASN A 155 12.68 -17.95 4.55
CA ASN A 155 13.74 -17.52 5.46
C ASN A 155 14.76 -16.60 4.76
N ALA A 156 15.08 -16.86 3.49
CA ALA A 156 16.07 -16.10 2.74
C ALA A 156 15.73 -14.61 2.60
N TYR A 157 14.45 -14.22 2.46
CA TYR A 157 14.09 -12.82 2.18
C TYR A 157 14.38 -11.83 3.32
N TRP A 158 14.40 -12.29 4.58
CA TRP A 158 14.30 -11.39 5.74
C TRP A 158 15.57 -11.34 6.60
N THR A 159 16.66 -11.98 6.17
CA THR A 159 17.92 -12.12 6.94
C THR A 159 18.62 -10.80 7.30
N HIS A 160 18.21 -9.68 6.71
CA HIS A 160 18.68 -8.33 7.04
C HIS A 160 17.91 -7.69 8.20
N LEU A 161 16.69 -8.16 8.51
CA LEU A 161 15.89 -7.69 9.64
C LEU A 161 16.24 -8.46 10.91
N TYR A 162 16.34 -7.76 12.03
CA TYR A 162 16.67 -8.40 13.32
C TYR A 162 16.09 -7.68 14.54
N VAL A 163 16.11 -8.38 15.67
CA VAL A 163 15.78 -7.85 17.01
C VAL A 163 16.83 -8.31 18.02
N TYR A 164 16.98 -7.58 19.12
CA TYR A 164 17.79 -8.02 20.27
C TYR A 164 16.96 -8.79 21.30
N LYS A 165 15.73 -8.32 21.57
CA LYS A 165 14.84 -8.89 22.59
C LYS A 165 13.43 -9.17 22.09
N ASP A 166 12.76 -8.15 21.59
CA ASP A 166 11.33 -8.15 21.26
C ASP A 166 11.02 -7.08 20.19
N LEU A 167 9.77 -7.02 19.73
CA LEU A 167 9.29 -6.09 18.70
C LEU A 167 9.01 -4.66 19.22
N THR A 168 9.37 -4.30 20.45
CA THR A 168 9.26 -2.90 20.93
C THR A 168 10.49 -2.05 20.57
N GLY A 169 11.44 -2.63 19.82
CA GLY A 169 12.74 -2.01 19.55
C GLY A 169 13.74 -2.13 20.72
N ALA A 170 13.47 -3.00 21.71
CA ALA A 170 14.30 -3.11 22.90
C ALA A 170 15.71 -3.69 22.61
N ASN A 171 16.73 -2.86 22.81
CA ASN A 171 18.15 -3.24 22.82
C ASN A 171 18.72 -3.13 24.26
N PRO A 172 18.52 -4.15 25.13
CA PRO A 172 18.81 -4.03 26.56
C PRO A 172 20.31 -3.98 26.90
N LYS A 173 21.18 -4.40 25.98
CA LYS A 173 22.64 -4.33 26.11
C LYS A 173 23.23 -3.04 25.54
N ASN A 174 22.44 -2.24 24.80
CA ASN A 174 22.89 -1.06 24.06
C ASN A 174 24.14 -1.34 23.19
N THR A 175 24.06 -2.42 22.39
CA THR A 175 25.15 -2.93 21.56
C THR A 175 24.72 -3.02 20.09
N SER A 176 25.66 -3.03 19.15
CA SER A 176 25.42 -3.42 17.74
C SER A 176 26.04 -4.77 17.38
N LYS A 177 26.58 -5.50 18.36
CA LYS A 177 27.32 -6.74 18.13
C LYS A 177 26.50 -7.79 17.37
N ASP A 178 27.06 -8.31 16.28
CA ASP A 178 26.43 -9.26 15.36
C ASP A 178 26.03 -10.58 16.03
N SER A 179 26.69 -10.98 17.12
CA SER A 179 26.36 -12.17 17.92
C SER A 179 25.18 -11.98 18.88
N GLU A 180 24.68 -10.75 19.05
CA GLU A 180 23.54 -10.41 19.91
C GLU A 180 22.26 -10.13 19.11
N LYS A 181 22.40 -9.95 17.79
CA LYS A 181 21.29 -9.81 16.83
C LYS A 181 20.62 -11.17 16.61
N LYS A 182 19.29 -11.20 16.68
CA LYS A 182 18.46 -12.34 16.25
C LYS A 182 17.80 -11.96 14.92
N ARG A 183 18.34 -12.45 13.81
CA ARG A 183 17.88 -12.13 12.45
C ARG A 183 16.74 -13.04 12.05
N VAL A 184 15.76 -12.46 11.36
CA VAL A 184 14.61 -13.20 10.83
C VAL A 184 15.09 -14.11 9.70
N GLY A 185 14.68 -15.38 9.72
CA GLY A 185 15.11 -16.39 8.76
C GLY A 185 16.44 -17.10 9.10
N LEU A 186 17.24 -16.58 10.03
CA LEU A 186 18.46 -17.23 10.51
C LEU A 186 18.28 -17.74 11.95
N GLU A 187 18.49 -16.89 12.96
CA GLU A 187 18.33 -17.25 14.36
C GLU A 187 16.86 -17.41 14.76
N ILE A 188 15.94 -16.76 14.04
CA ILE A 188 14.49 -16.91 14.22
C ILE A 188 13.82 -17.28 12.89
N PRO A 189 13.53 -18.57 12.62
CA PRO A 189 12.94 -18.99 11.35
C PRO A 189 11.49 -18.52 11.20
N VAL A 190 11.09 -18.20 9.98
CA VAL A 190 9.73 -17.81 9.59
C VAL A 190 8.85 -19.07 9.51
N PRO A 191 7.85 -19.25 10.40
CA PRO A 191 7.00 -20.43 10.36
C PRO A 191 6.17 -20.49 9.07
N LEU A 192 5.77 -21.70 8.68
CA LEU A 192 4.87 -21.93 7.54
C LEU A 192 3.57 -21.11 7.69
N ASP A 193 3.14 -20.44 6.62
CA ASP A 193 1.92 -19.61 6.59
C ASP A 193 1.83 -18.57 7.74
N ASN A 194 2.98 -18.05 8.19
CA ASN A 194 3.11 -16.95 9.14
C ASN A 194 3.92 -15.81 8.52
N GLY A 195 3.75 -14.58 9.03
CA GLY A 195 4.62 -13.48 8.62
C GLY A 195 6.03 -13.54 9.23
N PRO A 196 7.00 -12.76 8.68
CA PRO A 196 8.37 -12.68 9.21
C PRO A 196 8.45 -12.21 10.67
N ALA A 197 7.54 -11.34 11.11
CA ALA A 197 7.41 -10.96 12.52
C ALA A 197 6.93 -12.14 13.41
N GLY A 198 6.32 -13.17 12.80
CA GLY A 198 5.76 -14.36 13.43
C GLY A 198 6.74 -15.16 14.29
N ALA A 199 8.03 -14.98 14.04
CA ALA A 199 9.12 -15.60 14.79
C ALA A 199 9.32 -14.99 16.20
N ALA A 200 8.84 -13.75 16.43
CA ALA A 200 8.84 -13.07 17.73
C ALA A 200 7.42 -12.79 18.27
N VAL A 201 6.45 -12.54 17.38
CA VAL A 201 5.02 -12.36 17.70
C VAL A 201 4.19 -13.06 16.62
N PRO A 202 3.64 -14.26 16.88
CA PRO A 202 2.97 -15.08 15.88
C PRO A 202 1.81 -14.38 15.14
N SER A 203 1.93 -14.34 13.81
CA SER A 203 0.91 -13.85 12.86
C SER A 203 0.54 -14.96 11.85
N PRO A 204 -0.09 -16.07 12.29
CA PRO A 204 -0.50 -17.15 11.39
C PRO A 204 -1.67 -16.73 10.50
N MET A 205 -1.75 -17.30 9.29
CA MET A 205 -2.92 -17.17 8.40
C MET A 205 -4.24 -17.68 9.02
N LYS A 206 -4.18 -18.49 10.09
CA LYS A 206 -5.34 -19.12 10.72
C LYS A 206 -5.17 -19.26 12.23
N GLY A 207 -6.21 -18.92 12.99
CA GLY A 207 -6.24 -19.06 14.45
C GLY A 207 -5.38 -18.04 15.21
N GLY A 208 -4.99 -16.96 14.55
CA GLY A 208 -4.22 -15.86 15.16
C GLY A 208 -5.10 -14.90 15.96
N HIS A 209 -4.43 -14.10 16.78
CA HIS A 209 -5.02 -12.93 17.45
C HIS A 209 -4.18 -11.70 17.13
N LEU A 210 -4.79 -10.52 17.05
CA LEU A 210 -4.05 -9.27 16.88
C LEU A 210 -3.33 -8.87 18.18
N HIS A 211 -2.16 -8.25 18.04
CA HIS A 211 -1.31 -7.83 19.15
C HIS A 211 -1.22 -6.31 19.22
N TYR A 212 -1.27 -5.74 20.42
CA TYR A 212 -1.20 -4.29 20.61
C TYR A 212 0.25 -3.79 20.61
N THR A 213 0.53 -2.85 19.72
CA THR A 213 1.86 -2.27 19.46
C THR A 213 2.37 -1.27 20.52
N GLY A 214 1.56 -0.99 21.56
CA GLY A 214 1.96 -0.18 22.71
C GLY A 214 2.29 1.28 22.36
N ASP A 215 3.15 1.91 23.17
CA ASP A 215 3.57 3.31 23.01
C ASP A 215 4.70 3.50 21.96
N THR A 216 5.39 2.42 21.56
CA THR A 216 6.55 2.45 20.64
C THR A 216 6.19 2.11 19.20
N GLY A 217 5.15 1.32 18.97
CA GLY A 217 4.94 0.67 17.67
C GLY A 217 5.67 -0.67 17.59
N THR A 218 5.46 -1.38 16.49
CA THR A 218 6.18 -2.60 16.13
C THR A 218 7.47 -2.23 15.39
N ILE A 219 8.63 -2.49 16.00
CA ILE A 219 9.95 -2.07 15.53
C ILE A 219 10.87 -3.28 15.34
N VAL A 220 11.51 -3.35 14.18
CA VAL A 220 12.68 -4.21 13.90
C VAL A 220 13.89 -3.33 13.55
N PHE A 221 15.08 -3.89 13.55
CA PHE A 221 16.30 -3.23 13.09
C PHE A 221 16.77 -3.79 11.73
N THR A 222 17.43 -2.95 10.94
CA THR A 222 18.13 -3.29 9.70
C THR A 222 19.43 -2.50 9.61
N LYS A 223 20.29 -2.83 8.64
CA LYS A 223 21.62 -2.24 8.45
C LYS A 223 21.67 -1.33 7.22
N ALA A 224 22.21 -0.12 7.41
CA ALA A 224 22.48 0.88 6.38
C ALA A 224 23.98 0.98 6.07
N PRO A 225 24.42 1.64 4.98
CA PRO A 225 25.85 1.82 4.66
C PRO A 225 26.66 2.56 5.74
N VAL A 226 25.99 3.37 6.59
CA VAL A 226 26.62 4.29 7.55
C VAL A 226 26.11 4.12 9.00
N LEU A 227 25.16 3.22 9.23
CA LEU A 227 24.56 2.93 10.54
C LEU A 227 24.25 1.45 10.61
N ASP A 228 24.68 0.80 11.70
CA ASP A 228 24.41 -0.63 11.88
C ASP A 228 22.98 -0.85 12.41
N ASN A 229 22.58 -0.18 13.49
CA ASN A 229 21.24 -0.29 14.08
C ASN A 229 20.27 0.77 13.53
N VAL A 230 19.69 0.56 12.34
CA VAL A 230 18.60 1.41 11.81
C VAL A 230 17.23 0.85 12.22
N PRO A 231 16.40 1.57 13.00
CA PRO A 231 15.06 1.12 13.35
C PRO A 231 14.10 1.25 12.15
N ILE A 232 13.23 0.26 11.97
CA ILE A 232 12.14 0.25 10.99
C ILE A 232 10.83 0.03 11.75
N VAL A 233 9.98 1.05 11.77
CA VAL A 233 8.66 0.99 12.42
C VAL A 233 7.66 0.36 11.44
N LEU A 234 7.44 -0.95 11.57
CA LEU A 234 6.52 -1.71 10.72
C LEU A 234 5.05 -1.34 10.97
N THR A 235 4.71 -0.96 12.21
CA THR A 235 3.38 -0.44 12.55
C THR A 235 3.46 0.59 13.66
N ASN A 236 2.65 1.64 13.52
CA ASN A 236 2.60 2.81 14.39
C ASN A 236 2.17 2.41 15.83
N PRO A 237 2.52 3.18 16.88
CA PRO A 237 2.01 2.96 18.25
C PRO A 237 0.48 2.89 18.30
N GLY A 238 -0.07 2.22 19.31
CA GLY A 238 -1.51 2.26 19.60
C GLY A 238 -2.41 1.58 18.56
N ILE A 239 -1.84 0.70 17.73
CA ILE A 239 -2.53 -0.15 16.74
C ILE A 239 -2.54 -1.60 17.25
N TRP A 240 -3.55 -2.37 16.86
CA TRP A 240 -3.62 -3.82 16.99
C TRP A 240 -3.25 -4.47 15.66
N ASP A 241 -2.19 -5.30 15.60
CA ASP A 241 -1.66 -5.81 14.33
C ASP A 241 -1.56 -7.34 14.22
N ALA A 242 -1.56 -7.80 12.96
CA ALA A 242 -0.99 -9.06 12.51
C ALA A 242 -0.20 -8.77 11.23
N LEU A 243 1.13 -8.90 11.31
CA LEU A 243 2.05 -8.37 10.30
C LEU A 243 2.64 -9.44 9.39
N GLY A 244 2.89 -9.00 8.15
CA GLY A 244 3.53 -9.77 7.09
C GLY A 244 2.79 -11.03 6.69
N LEU A 245 1.46 -11.04 6.83
CA LEU A 245 0.59 -12.13 6.42
C LEU A 245 0.89 -12.49 4.95
N PRO A 246 1.21 -13.75 4.64
CA PRO A 246 1.70 -14.18 3.33
C PRO A 246 0.56 -14.38 2.32
N LEU A 247 -0.35 -13.40 2.22
CA LEU A 247 -1.55 -13.51 1.40
C LEU A 247 -1.24 -13.76 -0.08
N THR A 248 -2.14 -14.47 -0.74
CA THR A 248 -2.16 -14.64 -2.19
C THR A 248 -3.52 -14.16 -2.73
N PRO A 249 -3.63 -13.77 -4.02
CA PRO A 249 -4.94 -13.49 -4.63
C PRO A 249 -5.74 -14.76 -4.95
N PHE A 250 -5.34 -15.91 -4.42
CA PHE A 250 -5.99 -17.19 -4.69
C PHE A 250 -6.79 -17.63 -3.46
N ASN A 251 -8.04 -17.98 -3.73
CA ASN A 251 -8.94 -18.48 -2.72
C ASN A 251 -8.71 -19.99 -2.48
N ASP A 252 -8.94 -20.44 -1.25
CA ASP A 252 -8.85 -21.84 -0.86
C ASP A 252 -9.79 -22.72 -1.70
N SER A 253 -11.00 -22.22 -2.00
CA SER A 253 -12.00 -22.89 -2.83
C SER A 253 -11.64 -22.94 -4.32
N THR A 254 -10.95 -21.93 -4.86
CA THR A 254 -10.61 -21.88 -6.30
C THR A 254 -9.45 -22.80 -6.64
N VAL A 255 -8.45 -22.92 -5.75
CA VAL A 255 -7.23 -23.70 -6.00
C VAL A 255 -7.17 -24.98 -5.18
N THR A 256 -8.25 -25.75 -5.18
CA THR A 256 -8.35 -26.96 -4.34
C THR A 256 -7.48 -28.13 -4.79
N LYS A 257 -6.99 -28.17 -6.05
CA LYS A 257 -6.15 -29.28 -6.58
C LYS A 257 -5.14 -28.81 -7.65
N ASN A 258 -3.85 -28.77 -7.26
CA ASN A 258 -2.65 -28.52 -8.07
C ASN A 258 -2.41 -27.06 -8.54
N PRO A 259 -1.33 -26.39 -8.07
CA PRO A 259 -0.93 -25.06 -8.56
C PRO A 259 -0.74 -24.97 -10.08
N LEU A 260 -0.37 -26.08 -10.74
CA LEU A 260 -0.12 -26.09 -12.18
C LEU A 260 -1.39 -25.85 -13.02
N THR A 261 -2.60 -26.03 -12.46
CA THR A 261 -3.85 -25.86 -13.21
C THR A 261 -4.50 -24.48 -13.09
N ILE A 262 -3.97 -23.59 -12.25
CA ILE A 262 -4.46 -22.21 -12.06
C ILE A 262 -4.49 -21.47 -13.40
N VAL A 263 -5.55 -20.70 -13.66
CA VAL A 263 -5.64 -19.76 -14.79
C VAL A 263 -5.72 -18.31 -14.29
N GLU A 264 -5.40 -17.36 -15.16
CA GLU A 264 -5.38 -15.92 -14.82
C GLU A 264 -6.73 -15.41 -14.29
N SER A 265 -7.84 -15.94 -14.80
CA SER A 265 -9.20 -15.63 -14.34
C SER A 265 -9.55 -16.18 -12.95
N ASP A 266 -8.66 -16.93 -12.30
CA ASP A 266 -8.83 -17.39 -10.91
C ASP A 266 -8.36 -16.34 -9.87
N ILE A 267 -7.64 -15.31 -10.31
CA ILE A 267 -7.11 -14.22 -9.46
C ILE A 267 -8.26 -13.41 -8.86
N ARG A 268 -8.28 -13.30 -7.52
CA ARG A 268 -9.20 -12.48 -6.73
C ARG A 268 -8.36 -11.47 -5.95
N PRO A 269 -8.13 -10.25 -6.47
CA PRO A 269 -7.14 -9.36 -5.88
C PRO A 269 -7.58 -8.70 -4.56
N TYR A 270 -8.85 -8.79 -4.18
CA TYR A 270 -9.37 -8.23 -2.92
C TYR A 270 -9.76 -9.34 -1.96
N GLN A 271 -8.91 -9.56 -0.95
CA GLN A 271 -9.11 -10.61 0.04
C GLN A 271 -9.90 -10.05 1.23
N GLU A 272 -11.11 -10.57 1.48
CA GLU A 272 -11.97 -10.07 2.55
C GLU A 272 -11.47 -10.58 3.91
N ALA A 273 -10.93 -9.66 4.72
CA ALA A 273 -10.44 -9.93 6.07
C ALA A 273 -11.56 -9.75 7.08
N TRP A 274 -11.46 -10.41 8.23
CA TRP A 274 -12.37 -10.21 9.35
C TRP A 274 -11.62 -10.15 10.67
N VAL A 275 -12.18 -9.37 11.62
CA VAL A 275 -11.73 -9.32 13.01
C VAL A 275 -12.94 -9.41 13.92
N LYS A 276 -12.86 -10.26 14.95
CA LYS A 276 -13.94 -10.63 15.85
C LYS A 276 -13.48 -10.49 17.31
N LEU A 277 -14.32 -9.90 18.15
CA LEU A 277 -14.05 -9.75 19.57
C LEU A 277 -14.52 -10.99 20.34
N VAL A 278 -13.63 -11.60 21.12
CA VAL A 278 -13.90 -12.80 21.94
C VAL A 278 -13.52 -12.57 23.41
N ASP A 279 -14.15 -13.27 24.35
CA ASP A 279 -13.72 -13.30 25.75
C ASP A 279 -12.33 -13.95 25.88
N ALA A 280 -11.41 -13.30 26.61
CA ALA A 280 -10.02 -13.72 26.68
C ALA A 280 -9.77 -15.03 27.44
N LYS A 281 -10.76 -15.54 28.19
CA LYS A 281 -10.68 -16.77 28.97
C LYS A 281 -11.44 -17.92 28.30
N THR A 282 -12.63 -17.67 27.76
CA THR A 282 -13.47 -18.74 27.18
C THR A 282 -13.34 -18.86 25.66
N GLY A 283 -12.91 -17.81 24.96
CA GLY A 283 -12.95 -17.75 23.50
C GLY A 283 -14.36 -17.54 22.91
N GLU A 284 -15.39 -17.38 23.76
CA GLU A 284 -16.75 -17.13 23.31
C GLU A 284 -16.88 -15.73 22.67
N PRO A 285 -17.65 -15.57 21.58
CA PRO A 285 -17.83 -14.27 20.94
C PRO A 285 -18.50 -13.26 21.87
N ILE A 286 -17.96 -12.03 21.90
CA ILE A 286 -18.62 -10.91 22.57
C ILE A 286 -19.80 -10.48 21.70
N LEU A 287 -21.01 -10.48 22.29
CA LEU A 287 -22.23 -10.06 21.61
C LEU A 287 -22.43 -8.55 21.72
N ASP A 288 -22.80 -7.94 20.61
CA ASP A 288 -23.26 -6.55 20.51
C ASP A 288 -24.67 -6.41 21.10
N SER A 289 -24.89 -5.43 21.98
CA SER A 289 -26.16 -5.28 22.70
C SER A 289 -27.31 -4.72 21.85
N HIS A 290 -27.01 -4.08 20.71
CA HIS A 290 -28.03 -3.54 19.81
C HIS A 290 -28.59 -4.63 18.86
N THR A 291 -27.75 -5.56 18.43
CA THR A 291 -28.07 -6.57 17.40
C THR A 291 -28.15 -8.00 17.92
N GLY A 292 -27.61 -8.30 19.10
CA GLY A 292 -27.49 -9.65 19.66
C GLY A 292 -26.51 -10.57 18.90
N LYS A 293 -25.73 -10.03 17.97
CA LYS A 293 -24.77 -10.77 17.14
C LYS A 293 -23.33 -10.61 17.66
N PRO A 294 -22.40 -11.51 17.31
CA PRO A 294 -20.98 -11.30 17.55
C PRO A 294 -20.49 -9.94 17.04
N VAL A 295 -19.71 -9.23 17.86
CA VAL A 295 -18.95 -8.04 17.46
C VAL A 295 -17.86 -8.48 16.49
N MET A 296 -18.14 -8.34 15.20
CA MET A 296 -17.29 -8.78 14.10
C MET A 296 -17.42 -7.79 12.94
N PHE A 297 -16.29 -7.37 12.39
CA PHE A 297 -16.20 -6.46 11.25
C PHE A 297 -15.41 -7.10 10.13
N THR A 298 -15.61 -6.61 8.90
CA THR A 298 -14.80 -6.99 7.75
C THR A 298 -14.00 -5.82 7.19
N GLY A 299 -12.83 -6.16 6.65
CA GLY A 299 -11.95 -5.30 5.90
C GLY A 299 -11.51 -5.98 4.61
N THR A 300 -10.52 -5.39 3.94
CA THR A 300 -10.03 -5.88 2.65
C THR A 300 -8.52 -5.79 2.66
N ASN A 301 -7.83 -6.85 2.28
CA ASN A 301 -6.40 -6.83 1.98
C ASN A 301 -6.23 -7.00 0.47
N PRO A 302 -5.87 -5.94 -0.28
CA PRO A 302 -5.53 -6.09 -1.68
C PRO A 302 -4.17 -6.79 -1.82
N ILE A 303 -4.11 -7.77 -2.72
CA ILE A 303 -2.91 -8.50 -3.10
C ILE A 303 -3.11 -9.01 -4.54
N ASP A 304 -2.12 -8.90 -5.43
CA ASP A 304 -2.28 -9.29 -6.84
C ASP A 304 -0.91 -9.68 -7.47
N VAL A 305 -0.93 -10.21 -8.69
CA VAL A 305 0.25 -10.70 -9.42
C VAL A 305 0.61 -9.75 -10.57
N PRO A 306 1.90 -9.36 -10.72
CA PRO A 306 2.34 -8.55 -11.86
C PRO A 306 2.26 -9.37 -13.16
N ASN A 307 1.68 -8.79 -14.22
CA ASN A 307 1.51 -9.48 -15.50
C ASN A 307 2.75 -9.36 -16.40
N CYS A 308 3.91 -9.76 -15.88
CA CYS A 308 5.18 -9.73 -16.59
C CYS A 308 5.13 -10.53 -17.91
N ALA A 309 4.31 -11.58 -17.96
CA ALA A 309 4.14 -12.45 -19.12
C ALA A 309 3.70 -11.67 -20.37
N ASN A 310 2.77 -10.72 -20.26
CA ASN A 310 2.29 -9.94 -21.41
C ASN A 310 3.41 -9.22 -22.18
N CYS A 311 4.55 -8.93 -21.55
CA CYS A 311 5.75 -8.41 -22.22
C CYS A 311 6.84 -9.47 -22.41
N HIS A 312 7.17 -10.24 -21.37
CA HIS A 312 8.32 -11.15 -21.34
C HIS A 312 8.04 -12.55 -21.91
N ALA A 313 6.78 -12.89 -22.22
CA ALA A 313 6.38 -14.11 -22.91
C ALA A 313 6.28 -13.94 -24.44
N ASN A 314 6.95 -12.94 -25.03
CA ASN A 314 6.94 -12.76 -26.49
C ASN A 314 8.21 -12.06 -27.03
N GLU A 315 8.31 -11.92 -28.35
CA GLU A 315 9.47 -11.36 -29.04
C GLU A 315 9.61 -9.82 -28.87
N ASN A 316 8.60 -9.11 -28.35
CA ASN A 316 8.65 -7.67 -28.08
C ASN A 316 9.70 -7.33 -27.00
N ALA A 317 9.78 -8.13 -25.93
CA ALA A 317 10.83 -7.99 -24.91
C ALA A 317 12.10 -8.82 -25.22
N ASN A 318 11.95 -10.02 -25.80
CA ASN A 318 13.06 -10.97 -25.97
C ASN A 318 13.86 -10.81 -27.26
N GLY A 319 13.28 -10.18 -28.29
CA GLY A 319 13.76 -10.26 -29.66
C GLY A 319 14.03 -11.71 -30.09
N LYS A 320 15.16 -11.94 -30.77
CA LYS A 320 15.57 -13.27 -31.24
C LYS A 320 16.03 -14.25 -30.14
N LYS A 321 16.17 -13.82 -28.87
CA LYS A 321 16.70 -14.68 -27.78
C LYS A 321 15.65 -15.59 -27.12
N TYR A 322 14.39 -15.41 -27.49
CA TYR A 322 13.16 -16.05 -26.99
C TYR A 322 13.11 -17.60 -26.98
N THR A 323 14.19 -18.30 -27.35
CA THR A 323 14.31 -19.76 -27.38
C THR A 323 14.25 -20.41 -26.00
N LEU A 324 14.83 -19.80 -24.96
CA LEU A 324 14.81 -20.39 -23.61
C LEU A 324 13.40 -20.40 -23.01
N TYR A 325 12.67 -19.29 -23.15
CA TYR A 325 11.24 -19.23 -22.83
C TYR A 325 10.47 -20.37 -23.53
N LYS A 326 10.64 -20.53 -24.85
CA LYS A 326 9.91 -21.55 -25.63
C LYS A 326 10.15 -22.98 -25.10
N ARG A 327 11.38 -23.29 -24.66
CA ARG A 327 11.72 -24.58 -24.03
C ARG A 327 11.13 -24.73 -22.64
N GLU A 328 11.25 -23.70 -21.81
CA GLU A 328 10.74 -23.66 -20.43
C GLU A 328 9.21 -23.84 -20.42
N PHE A 329 8.50 -23.12 -21.29
CA PHE A 329 7.07 -23.23 -21.51
C PHE A 329 6.66 -24.65 -21.92
N ALA A 330 7.34 -25.22 -22.93
CA ALA A 330 7.03 -26.57 -23.43
C ALA A 330 7.20 -27.66 -22.37
N PHE A 331 8.20 -27.55 -21.49
CA PHE A 331 8.37 -28.44 -20.34
C PHE A 331 7.16 -28.37 -19.40
N TRP A 332 6.74 -27.18 -18.99
CA TRP A 332 5.62 -27.03 -18.04
C TRP A 332 4.29 -27.47 -18.66
N LYS A 333 4.08 -27.23 -19.96
CA LYS A 333 2.96 -27.82 -20.71
C LYS A 333 3.01 -29.35 -20.71
N GLY A 334 4.19 -29.96 -20.83
CA GLY A 334 4.39 -31.41 -20.69
C GLY A 334 4.12 -31.95 -19.28
N MET A 335 4.18 -31.10 -18.26
CA MET A 335 3.76 -31.38 -16.88
C MET A 335 2.27 -31.07 -16.61
N ASN A 336 1.46 -30.95 -17.67
CA ASN A 336 0.04 -30.58 -17.64
C ASN A 336 -0.26 -29.21 -17.00
N ALA A 337 0.69 -28.27 -17.02
CA ALA A 337 0.40 -26.91 -16.58
C ALA A 337 -0.57 -26.18 -17.53
N SER A 338 -1.36 -25.26 -16.98
CA SER A 338 -2.13 -24.28 -17.75
C SER A 338 -1.20 -23.41 -18.60
N ASP A 339 -1.73 -22.75 -19.63
CA ASP A 339 -0.94 -21.82 -20.44
C ASP A 339 -0.44 -20.62 -19.59
N TYR A 340 -1.24 -20.18 -18.62
CA TYR A 340 -0.88 -19.12 -17.68
C TYR A 340 0.33 -19.51 -16.82
N ILE A 341 0.31 -20.67 -16.17
CA ILE A 341 1.40 -21.13 -15.29
C ILE A 341 2.66 -21.46 -16.08
N ALA A 342 2.52 -22.11 -17.24
CA ALA A 342 3.65 -22.36 -18.12
C ALA A 342 4.29 -21.05 -18.61
N SER A 343 3.48 -20.03 -18.91
CA SER A 343 3.93 -18.71 -19.34
C SER A 343 4.66 -17.94 -18.24
N LEU A 344 4.14 -17.94 -17.01
CA LEU A 344 4.79 -17.29 -15.87
C LEU A 344 6.14 -17.93 -15.53
N LYS A 345 6.20 -19.25 -15.41
CA LYS A 345 7.45 -19.96 -15.14
C LYS A 345 8.49 -19.73 -16.24
N ALA A 346 8.06 -19.69 -17.50
CA ALA A 346 8.92 -19.37 -18.64
C ALA A 346 9.35 -17.90 -18.70
N THR A 347 8.50 -16.99 -18.23
CA THR A 347 8.77 -15.56 -18.12
C THR A 347 9.93 -15.27 -17.17
N SER A 348 10.02 -15.94 -16.03
CA SER A 348 11.15 -15.78 -15.10
C SER A 348 12.50 -16.12 -15.76
N VAL A 349 12.57 -17.19 -16.57
CA VAL A 349 13.78 -17.53 -17.35
C VAL A 349 14.09 -16.49 -18.43
N SER A 350 13.06 -15.90 -19.07
CA SER A 350 13.22 -14.79 -20.02
C SER A 350 13.81 -13.54 -19.34
N ILE A 351 13.27 -13.13 -18.19
CA ILE A 351 13.76 -11.97 -17.41
C ILE A 351 15.23 -12.17 -17.04
N LEU A 352 15.59 -13.33 -16.49
CA LEU A 352 16.97 -13.64 -16.12
C LEU A 352 17.91 -13.70 -17.33
N GLN A 353 17.47 -14.22 -18.48
CA GLN A 353 18.24 -14.20 -19.72
C GLN A 353 18.47 -12.77 -20.23
N ILE A 354 17.48 -11.88 -20.14
CA ILE A 354 17.60 -10.47 -20.49
C ILE A 354 18.55 -9.76 -19.52
N HIS A 355 18.48 -10.09 -18.23
CA HIS A 355 19.37 -9.53 -17.20
C HIS A 355 20.84 -9.90 -17.45
N ASP A 356 21.15 -11.19 -17.61
CA ASP A 356 22.49 -11.68 -17.98
C ASP A 356 23.00 -11.01 -19.25
N ALA A 357 22.14 -10.89 -20.27
CA ALA A 357 22.50 -10.25 -21.55
C ALA A 357 22.74 -8.74 -21.49
N LYS A 358 22.14 -8.02 -20.53
CA LYS A 358 22.30 -6.56 -20.37
C LYS A 358 23.39 -6.18 -19.36
N HIS A 359 23.56 -6.98 -18.31
CA HIS A 359 24.36 -6.62 -17.14
C HIS A 359 25.58 -7.52 -16.91
N GLY A 360 25.73 -8.60 -17.69
CA GLY A 360 26.87 -9.52 -17.58
C GLY A 360 26.79 -10.49 -16.40
N THR A 361 25.63 -10.59 -15.74
CA THR A 361 25.36 -11.63 -14.73
C THR A 361 25.34 -13.02 -15.38
N ASN A 362 25.32 -14.06 -14.54
CA ASN A 362 25.41 -15.46 -14.93
C ASN A 362 24.27 -16.32 -14.35
N PHE A 363 23.11 -15.72 -14.09
CA PHE A 363 21.96 -16.37 -13.45
C PHE A 363 21.46 -17.60 -14.20
N ILE A 364 21.52 -17.59 -15.54
CA ILE A 364 21.15 -18.74 -16.39
C ILE A 364 22.35 -19.58 -16.86
N ALA A 365 23.57 -19.31 -16.41
CA ALA A 365 24.77 -20.01 -16.90
C ALA A 365 24.81 -21.51 -16.55
N LYS A 366 24.09 -21.93 -15.50
CA LYS A 366 23.90 -23.34 -15.11
C LYS A 366 22.50 -23.89 -15.44
N TYR A 367 21.70 -23.14 -16.22
CA TYR A 367 20.35 -23.54 -16.57
C TYR A 367 20.36 -24.86 -17.37
N ASN A 368 19.63 -25.87 -16.88
CA ASN A 368 19.58 -27.19 -17.47
C ASN A 368 18.15 -27.52 -17.97
N PRO A 369 17.87 -27.38 -19.28
CA PRO A 369 16.55 -27.67 -19.84
C PRO A 369 16.17 -29.15 -19.78
N ASP A 370 17.15 -30.05 -19.67
CA ASP A 370 16.94 -31.50 -19.63
C ASP A 370 16.74 -32.02 -18.19
N SER A 371 16.85 -31.13 -17.19
CA SER A 371 16.58 -31.46 -15.79
C SER A 371 15.10 -31.79 -15.56
N ARG A 372 14.84 -32.86 -14.81
CA ARG A 372 13.49 -33.24 -14.35
C ARG A 372 13.07 -32.53 -13.06
N SER A 373 13.83 -31.54 -12.60
CA SER A 373 13.51 -30.76 -11.41
C SER A 373 12.18 -30.00 -11.58
N LEU A 374 11.27 -30.22 -10.62
CA LEU A 374 9.98 -29.53 -10.54
C LEU A 374 10.01 -28.31 -9.59
N SER A 375 11.13 -28.07 -8.92
CA SER A 375 11.37 -26.83 -8.18
C SER A 375 11.93 -25.78 -9.15
N ASN A 376 13.25 -25.73 -9.35
CA ASN A 376 13.90 -24.86 -10.33
C ASN A 376 14.85 -25.63 -11.27
N ARG A 377 15.13 -25.05 -12.44
CA ARG A 377 16.11 -25.56 -13.41
C ARG A 377 17.31 -24.64 -13.66
N LEU A 378 17.56 -23.66 -12.79
CA LEU A 378 18.69 -22.72 -12.90
C LEU A 378 20.05 -23.34 -12.56
N GLY A 379 20.06 -24.46 -11.82
CA GLY A 379 21.31 -25.07 -11.32
C GLY A 379 21.98 -24.26 -10.20
N ARG A 380 21.17 -23.48 -9.47
CA ARG A 380 21.52 -22.60 -8.34
C ARG A 380 20.24 -22.27 -7.54
N ASP A 381 20.39 -21.56 -6.43
CA ASP A 381 19.27 -20.94 -5.71
C ASP A 381 18.51 -19.93 -6.59
N PRO A 382 17.20 -19.72 -6.32
CA PRO A 382 16.42 -18.65 -6.93
C PRO A 382 17.08 -17.28 -6.82
N VAL A 383 16.85 -16.43 -7.82
CA VAL A 383 17.39 -15.06 -7.82
C VAL A 383 16.42 -14.15 -7.08
N LEU A 384 16.80 -13.73 -5.87
CA LEU A 384 16.09 -12.74 -5.08
C LEU A 384 16.73 -11.37 -5.35
N CYS A 385 16.00 -10.45 -5.98
CA CYS A 385 16.54 -9.18 -6.47
C CYS A 385 17.22 -8.35 -5.35
N GLN A 386 16.64 -8.36 -4.16
CA GLN A 386 17.10 -7.62 -2.99
C GLN A 386 18.37 -8.19 -2.34
N LYS A 387 18.87 -9.36 -2.77
CA LYS A 387 20.21 -9.86 -2.39
C LYS A 387 21.34 -9.15 -3.14
N CYS A 388 21.02 -8.23 -4.06
CA CYS A 388 21.95 -7.39 -4.81
C CYS A 388 21.54 -5.91 -4.84
N HIS A 389 20.25 -5.60 -4.98
CA HIS A 389 19.74 -4.22 -5.07
C HIS A 389 19.11 -3.79 -3.74
N ALA A 390 19.38 -2.56 -3.28
CA ALA A 390 18.63 -1.98 -2.18
C ALA A 390 17.14 -1.81 -2.54
N ASP A 391 16.29 -1.97 -1.54
CA ASP A 391 14.85 -1.88 -1.66
C ASP A 391 14.18 -1.57 -0.31
N ASN A 392 13.68 -0.34 -0.20
CA ASN A 392 13.08 0.19 1.02
C ASN A 392 11.71 -0.43 1.33
N VAL A 393 11.06 -1.07 0.35
CA VAL A 393 9.81 -1.81 0.54
C VAL A 393 9.97 -2.88 1.63
N ILE A 394 11.09 -3.61 1.62
CA ILE A 394 11.41 -4.64 2.62
C ILE A 394 12.49 -4.22 3.62
N GLY A 395 12.99 -2.98 3.56
CA GLY A 395 14.02 -2.46 4.46
C GLY A 395 15.46 -2.94 4.16
N VAL A 396 15.77 -3.30 2.91
CA VAL A 396 17.16 -3.58 2.48
C VAL A 396 17.81 -2.28 2.05
N LEU A 397 18.57 -1.65 2.95
CA LEU A 397 19.14 -0.30 2.75
C LEU A 397 20.52 -0.30 2.07
N GLN A 398 21.05 -1.48 1.71
CA GLN A 398 22.37 -1.66 1.09
C GLN A 398 22.29 -2.44 -0.23
N SER A 399 22.58 -1.77 -1.34
CA SER A 399 22.97 -2.44 -2.60
C SER A 399 24.37 -3.03 -2.47
N LYS A 400 24.60 -4.18 -3.11
CA LYS A 400 25.94 -4.68 -3.44
C LYS A 400 26.63 -3.75 -4.42
N GLY A 401 27.96 -3.83 -4.46
CA GLY A 401 28.73 -3.26 -5.56
C GLY A 401 28.56 -4.05 -6.86
N ILE A 402 28.84 -3.42 -8.01
CA ILE A 402 28.80 -4.06 -9.33
C ILE A 402 29.82 -5.20 -9.43
N ALA A 403 31.07 -4.99 -9.00
CA ALA A 403 32.10 -6.03 -9.02
C ALA A 403 31.76 -7.17 -8.04
N GLU A 404 31.25 -6.85 -6.85
CA GLU A 404 30.73 -7.82 -5.90
C GLU A 404 29.60 -8.67 -6.49
N ALA A 405 28.62 -8.05 -7.16
CA ALA A 405 27.49 -8.75 -7.76
C ALA A 405 27.89 -9.67 -8.94
N LEU A 406 28.95 -9.32 -9.68
CA LEU A 406 29.43 -10.09 -10.83
C LEU A 406 30.46 -11.17 -10.46
N THR A 407 31.27 -10.95 -9.43
CA THR A 407 32.42 -11.82 -9.10
C THR A 407 32.32 -12.51 -7.73
N GLY A 408 31.40 -12.06 -6.86
CA GLY A 408 31.34 -12.44 -5.46
C GLY A 408 32.38 -11.74 -4.57
N GLN A 409 33.22 -10.84 -5.11
CA GLN A 409 34.30 -10.17 -4.38
C GLN A 409 34.07 -8.66 -4.31
N LYS A 410 34.05 -8.10 -3.09
CA LYS A 410 33.98 -6.64 -2.88
C LYS A 410 35.27 -5.96 -3.32
N SER A 411 35.15 -4.87 -4.09
CA SER A 411 36.26 -3.98 -4.43
C SER A 411 36.19 -2.68 -3.62
N PRO A 412 37.31 -2.09 -3.15
CA PRO A 412 37.31 -0.78 -2.50
C PRO A 412 36.85 0.37 -3.41
N ALA A 413 36.87 0.18 -4.73
CA ALA A 413 36.41 1.14 -5.73
C ALA A 413 35.08 0.72 -6.38
N ASP A 414 34.34 -0.19 -5.75
CA ASP A 414 33.09 -0.69 -6.32
C ASP A 414 31.97 0.36 -6.25
N VAL A 415 31.16 0.44 -7.31
CA VAL A 415 30.02 1.35 -7.38
C VAL A 415 28.77 0.56 -6.96
N PRO A 416 27.96 1.05 -6.01
CA PRO A 416 26.71 0.39 -5.65
C PRO A 416 25.78 0.22 -6.85
N LEU A 417 25.13 -0.93 -6.94
CA LEU A 417 24.02 -1.14 -7.88
C LEU A 417 22.90 -0.13 -7.59
N PRO A 418 22.20 0.38 -8.63
CA PRO A 418 21.01 1.21 -8.41
C PRO A 418 19.96 0.42 -7.61
N PRO A 419 19.17 1.06 -6.74
CA PRO A 419 18.10 0.38 -6.01
C PRO A 419 17.06 -0.19 -6.96
N LEU A 420 16.34 -1.21 -6.50
CA LEU A 420 15.42 -1.99 -7.34
C LEU A 420 14.35 -1.11 -8.00
N SER A 421 13.83 -0.13 -7.26
CA SER A 421 12.87 0.85 -7.76
C SER A 421 13.44 1.70 -8.91
N GLU A 422 14.68 2.19 -8.81
CA GLU A 422 15.33 2.97 -9.88
C GLU A 422 15.60 2.10 -11.12
N ALA A 423 16.11 0.90 -10.91
CA ALA A 423 16.44 -0.05 -11.97
C ALA A 423 15.20 -0.46 -12.77
N LEU A 424 14.11 -0.83 -12.08
CA LEU A 424 12.86 -1.24 -12.73
C LEU A 424 12.18 -0.08 -13.46
N HIS A 425 12.02 1.08 -12.81
CA HIS A 425 11.36 2.23 -13.46
C HIS A 425 12.16 2.72 -14.67
N THR A 426 13.48 2.83 -14.56
CA THR A 426 14.33 3.22 -15.70
C THR A 426 14.22 2.23 -16.85
N ALA A 427 14.31 0.92 -16.58
CA ALA A 427 14.26 -0.11 -17.63
C ALA A 427 12.91 -0.16 -18.37
N HIS A 428 11.79 0.10 -17.69
CA HIS A 428 10.45 0.00 -18.27
C HIS A 428 9.93 1.34 -18.80
N GLN A 429 9.91 2.41 -17.99
CA GLN A 429 9.39 3.71 -18.40
C GLN A 429 10.20 4.30 -19.56
N GLN A 430 11.53 4.16 -19.56
CA GLN A 430 12.35 4.69 -20.64
C GLN A 430 12.12 3.91 -21.96
N VAL A 431 12.13 2.57 -21.93
CA VAL A 431 12.14 1.74 -23.16
C VAL A 431 10.73 1.47 -23.70
N ARG A 432 9.72 1.47 -22.80
CA ARG A 432 8.32 1.16 -23.10
C ARG A 432 7.42 2.05 -22.22
N PRO A 433 7.31 3.37 -22.48
CA PRO A 433 6.44 4.28 -21.72
C PRO A 433 4.93 4.15 -22.02
N LEU A 434 4.57 3.40 -23.07
CA LEU A 434 3.19 3.02 -23.40
C LEU A 434 2.15 4.16 -23.21
N PRO A 435 2.35 5.35 -23.81
CA PRO A 435 1.47 6.48 -23.58
C PRO A 435 0.03 6.22 -24.08
N ASP A 436 -0.93 6.92 -23.48
CA ASP A 436 -2.27 7.13 -24.03
C ASP A 436 -2.33 8.37 -24.94
N SER A 437 -3.50 8.67 -25.50
CA SER A 437 -3.73 9.81 -26.40
C SER A 437 -3.49 11.18 -25.74
N LEU A 438 -3.37 11.21 -24.42
CA LEU A 438 -3.14 12.40 -23.59
C LEU A 438 -1.72 12.42 -22.98
N GLY A 439 -0.84 11.52 -23.43
CA GLY A 439 0.56 11.42 -23.03
C GLY A 439 0.80 10.84 -21.64
N ARG A 440 -0.20 10.22 -20.99
CA ARG A 440 -0.02 9.53 -19.70
C ARG A 440 0.58 8.16 -19.95
N THR A 441 1.58 7.76 -19.15
CA THR A 441 2.15 6.40 -19.23
C THR A 441 1.12 5.34 -18.83
N GLY A 442 0.98 4.29 -19.64
CA GLY A 442 0.24 3.07 -19.29
C GLY A 442 1.11 2.02 -18.59
N THR A 443 2.42 2.21 -18.57
CA THR A 443 3.42 1.22 -18.13
C THR A 443 3.30 0.82 -16.67
N CYS A 444 2.79 1.72 -15.82
CA CYS A 444 2.53 1.42 -14.40
C CYS A 444 1.72 0.14 -14.24
N ALA A 445 0.63 -0.02 -15.00
CA ALA A 445 -0.27 -1.17 -14.93
C ALA A 445 0.26 -2.45 -15.63
N GLY A 446 1.48 -2.43 -16.16
CA GLY A 446 2.19 -3.64 -16.58
C GLY A 446 2.93 -4.35 -15.45
N CYS A 447 3.12 -3.68 -14.31
CA CYS A 447 3.75 -4.26 -13.12
C CYS A 447 2.88 -4.07 -11.87
N HIS A 448 2.24 -2.91 -11.71
CA HIS A 448 1.32 -2.67 -10.60
C HIS A 448 -0.05 -3.33 -10.85
N PRO A 449 -0.65 -3.90 -9.80
CA PRO A 449 -1.93 -4.61 -9.84
C PRO A 449 -3.08 -3.98 -10.62
N ALA A 450 -3.60 -4.79 -11.55
CA ALA A 450 -4.56 -4.41 -12.58
C ALA A 450 -5.73 -5.42 -12.73
N HIS A 451 -5.73 -6.54 -12.01
CA HIS A 451 -6.80 -7.53 -12.09
C HIS A 451 -8.10 -7.06 -11.39
N ARG A 452 -9.19 -7.79 -11.61
CA ARG A 452 -10.55 -7.49 -11.10
C ARG A 452 -11.07 -8.61 -10.20
N GLN A 453 -11.92 -8.27 -9.23
CA GLN A 453 -12.53 -9.27 -8.34
C GLN A 453 -13.43 -10.28 -9.04
N ASP A 454 -13.95 -9.97 -10.23
CA ASP A 454 -14.77 -10.89 -11.04
C ASP A 454 -13.95 -11.81 -11.95
N GLY A 455 -12.61 -11.69 -11.95
CA GLY A 455 -11.72 -12.48 -12.81
C GLY A 455 -11.78 -12.11 -14.29
N SER A 456 -12.50 -11.05 -14.68
CA SER A 456 -12.53 -10.60 -16.08
C SER A 456 -11.26 -9.84 -16.47
N LEU A 457 -10.75 -10.13 -17.66
CA LEU A 457 -9.64 -9.41 -18.31
C LEU A 457 -10.12 -8.39 -19.35
N ASP A 458 -11.44 -8.16 -19.45
CA ASP A 458 -12.01 -7.19 -20.40
C ASP A 458 -11.57 -5.75 -20.06
N GLY A 459 -10.76 -5.14 -20.93
CA GLY A 459 -10.17 -3.83 -20.69
C GLY A 459 -9.02 -3.85 -19.68
N TYR A 460 -8.31 -4.98 -19.57
CA TYR A 460 -7.02 -5.03 -18.88
C TYR A 460 -6.00 -4.09 -19.58
N PRO A 461 -5.22 -3.26 -18.85
CA PRO A 461 -4.41 -2.20 -19.44
C PRO A 461 -3.35 -2.64 -20.46
N ILE A 462 -2.69 -3.78 -20.22
CA ILE A 462 -1.63 -4.29 -21.08
C ILE A 462 -2.10 -5.54 -21.83
N THR A 463 -2.06 -5.50 -23.17
CA THR A 463 -2.45 -6.63 -24.01
C THR A 463 -1.47 -7.80 -23.90
N PRO A 464 -1.85 -9.05 -24.28
CA PRO A 464 -0.94 -10.19 -24.35
C PRO A 464 0.26 -10.02 -25.31
N GLN A 465 0.29 -8.96 -26.12
CA GLN A 465 1.38 -8.58 -27.01
C GLN A 465 2.32 -7.51 -26.39
N GLY A 466 2.03 -7.04 -25.17
CA GLY A 466 2.82 -6.02 -24.47
C GLY A 466 2.58 -4.61 -25.00
N THR A 467 1.35 -4.31 -25.43
CA THR A 467 0.93 -2.98 -25.89
C THR A 467 -0.10 -2.37 -24.93
N ASN A 468 -0.23 -1.04 -24.95
CA ASN A 468 -1.29 -0.36 -24.20
C ASN A 468 -2.65 -0.62 -24.87
N HIS A 469 -3.63 -1.14 -24.12
CA HIS A 469 -5.01 -1.27 -24.56
C HIS A 469 -5.69 0.09 -24.80
N TYR A 470 -5.23 1.12 -24.08
CA TYR A 470 -5.77 2.48 -24.07
C TYR A 470 -4.90 3.49 -24.86
N ALA A 471 -4.04 3.01 -25.77
CA ALA A 471 -3.14 3.87 -26.56
C ALA A 471 -3.86 5.03 -27.27
N ASP A 472 -4.97 4.73 -27.94
CA ASP A 472 -5.81 5.71 -28.65
C ASP A 472 -6.94 6.30 -27.77
N ALA A 473 -6.87 6.09 -26.45
CA ALA A 473 -7.89 6.46 -25.47
C ALA A 473 -7.27 7.18 -24.26
N ASP A 474 -7.82 6.99 -23.06
CA ASP A 474 -7.32 7.52 -21.79
C ASP A 474 -7.07 6.35 -20.83
N ASN A 475 -5.88 6.24 -20.24
CA ASN A 475 -5.57 5.13 -19.33
C ASN A 475 -6.49 5.08 -18.09
N ARG A 476 -7.11 6.21 -17.72
CA ARG A 476 -8.09 6.29 -16.62
C ARG A 476 -9.41 5.56 -16.93
N ASP A 477 -9.65 5.17 -18.18
CA ASP A 477 -10.79 4.31 -18.56
C ASP A 477 -10.53 2.81 -18.30
N THR A 478 -9.40 2.46 -17.68
CA THR A 478 -9.14 1.09 -17.18
C THR A 478 -10.27 0.59 -16.29
N LYS A 479 -10.61 -0.69 -16.46
CA LYS A 479 -11.71 -1.33 -15.74
C LYS A 479 -11.26 -2.10 -14.50
N GLY A 480 -9.97 -2.14 -14.17
CA GLY A 480 -9.44 -2.99 -13.10
C GLY A 480 -8.18 -2.47 -12.42
N GLY A 481 -7.83 -3.11 -11.30
CA GLY A 481 -6.63 -2.86 -10.51
C GLY A 481 -6.87 -2.32 -9.11
N CYS A 482 -5.91 -2.59 -8.22
CA CYS A 482 -5.92 -2.10 -6.83
C CYS A 482 -5.72 -0.58 -6.70
N PHE A 483 -5.59 0.13 -7.82
CA PHE A 483 -5.28 1.56 -7.89
C PHE A 483 -6.34 2.32 -8.70
N ALA A 484 -6.35 2.09 -10.02
CA ALA A 484 -7.13 2.89 -10.94
C ALA A 484 -8.63 2.54 -10.89
N GLY A 485 -9.46 3.57 -10.75
CA GLY A 485 -10.90 3.46 -10.53
C GLY A 485 -11.29 3.09 -9.10
N ARG A 486 -10.41 2.44 -8.34
CA ARG A 486 -10.66 2.02 -6.95
C ARG A 486 -10.62 3.20 -5.98
N ASP A 487 -9.57 3.99 -6.01
CA ASP A 487 -9.35 5.09 -5.06
C ASP A 487 -10.23 6.31 -5.40
N VAL A 488 -10.68 7.05 -4.37
CA VAL A 488 -11.49 8.29 -4.52
C VAL A 488 -10.92 9.28 -5.55
N HIS A 489 -9.61 9.47 -5.61
CA HIS A 489 -8.98 10.40 -6.55
C HIS A 489 -9.11 9.95 -8.01
N SER A 490 -9.46 8.68 -8.23
CA SER A 490 -9.69 8.03 -9.53
C SER A 490 -11.14 7.57 -9.74
N ASN A 491 -12.05 7.84 -8.79
CA ASN A 491 -13.45 7.42 -8.85
C ASN A 491 -14.33 8.51 -9.51
N PRO A 492 -14.68 8.41 -10.82
CA PRO A 492 -15.55 9.39 -11.49
C PRO A 492 -16.99 9.43 -10.92
N GLY A 493 -17.34 8.51 -10.03
CA GLY A 493 -18.61 8.43 -9.31
C GLY A 493 -18.68 9.24 -8.01
N LYS A 494 -17.55 9.75 -7.46
CA LYS A 494 -17.47 10.42 -6.15
C LYS A 494 -18.58 11.45 -5.90
N ASP A 495 -18.95 12.24 -6.91
CA ASP A 495 -19.91 13.34 -6.78
C ASP A 495 -21.38 12.88 -6.97
N LYS A 496 -21.62 11.58 -7.10
CA LYS A 496 -22.90 10.98 -7.54
C LYS A 496 -23.22 9.62 -6.90
N ASP A 497 -22.34 9.10 -6.04
CA ASP A 497 -22.50 7.81 -5.36
C ASP A 497 -23.12 7.94 -3.96
N GLY A 498 -23.59 9.14 -3.59
CA GLY A 498 -24.42 9.39 -2.40
C GLY A 498 -23.65 9.67 -1.11
N VAL A 499 -22.33 9.89 -1.22
CA VAL A 499 -21.45 10.24 -0.09
C VAL A 499 -20.51 11.39 -0.46
N GLU A 500 -21.06 12.37 -1.17
CA GLU A 500 -20.37 13.54 -1.67
C GLU A 500 -19.69 14.32 -0.52
N THR A 501 -18.39 14.59 -0.65
CA THR A 501 -17.58 15.34 0.32
C THR A 501 -16.88 16.53 -0.34
N PRO A 502 -16.76 17.70 0.31
CA PRO A 502 -15.98 18.81 -0.22
C PRO A 502 -14.50 18.46 -0.37
N GLU A 503 -13.82 19.07 -1.33
CA GLU A 503 -12.43 18.71 -1.67
C GLU A 503 -11.37 19.47 -0.88
N HIS A 504 -11.67 20.66 -0.33
CA HIS A 504 -10.76 21.46 0.51
C HIS A 504 -9.30 21.51 -0.03
N LEU A 505 -9.11 22.17 -1.17
CA LEU A 505 -7.90 22.06 -2.01
C LEU A 505 -6.97 23.28 -1.91
N ASN A 506 -5.66 23.06 -1.87
CA ASN A 506 -4.66 24.11 -2.02
C ASN A 506 -4.51 24.57 -3.49
N ALA A 507 -3.50 25.40 -3.82
CA ALA A 507 -3.30 25.89 -5.19
C ALA A 507 -2.99 24.78 -6.22
N ILE A 508 -2.20 23.76 -5.84
CA ILE A 508 -1.89 22.60 -6.69
C ILE A 508 -3.16 21.77 -6.90
N GLY A 509 -3.89 21.47 -5.82
CA GLY A 509 -5.14 20.71 -5.87
C GLY A 509 -6.19 21.40 -6.74
N LYS A 510 -6.40 22.71 -6.57
CA LYS A 510 -7.32 23.53 -7.40
C LYS A 510 -6.94 23.48 -8.89
N TRP A 511 -5.64 23.52 -9.21
CA TRP A 511 -5.17 23.39 -10.60
C TRP A 511 -5.41 21.98 -11.16
N LEU A 512 -5.08 20.93 -10.41
CA LEU A 512 -5.33 19.54 -10.80
C LEU A 512 -6.83 19.25 -10.98
N GLN A 513 -7.68 19.80 -10.13
CA GLN A 513 -9.13 19.67 -10.23
C GLN A 513 -9.65 20.32 -11.53
N ALA A 514 -9.20 21.53 -11.85
CA ALA A 514 -9.66 22.27 -13.03
C ALA A 514 -9.19 21.64 -14.36
N ASN A 515 -7.95 21.15 -14.41
CA ASN A 515 -7.27 20.79 -15.66
C ASN A 515 -7.11 19.27 -15.89
N VAL A 516 -7.05 18.46 -14.82
CA VAL A 516 -6.74 17.02 -14.90
C VAL A 516 -7.90 16.15 -14.44
N SER A 517 -8.29 16.27 -13.17
CA SER A 517 -9.26 15.39 -12.52
C SER A 517 -10.69 15.67 -12.97
N GLN A 518 -11.12 16.92 -12.90
CA GLN A 518 -12.49 17.38 -13.18
C GLN A 518 -13.61 16.67 -12.36
N ILE A 519 -13.23 16.04 -11.24
CA ILE A 519 -14.13 15.61 -10.16
C ILE A 519 -14.27 16.76 -9.14
N GLY A 520 -15.42 16.91 -8.49
CA GLY A 520 -15.68 17.94 -7.47
C GLY A 520 -15.99 19.34 -8.03
N ASN A 521 -16.02 19.52 -9.35
CA ASN A 521 -16.31 20.81 -10.00
C ASN A 521 -17.47 20.75 -11.00
N GLY A 522 -18.32 19.72 -10.90
CA GLY A 522 -19.52 19.55 -11.72
C GLY A 522 -19.27 19.11 -13.17
N LYS A 523 -18.02 19.02 -13.63
CA LYS A 523 -17.67 18.59 -15.00
C LYS A 523 -17.72 17.07 -15.21
N GLY A 524 -17.65 16.28 -14.13
CA GLY A 524 -17.78 14.82 -14.18
C GLY A 524 -16.58 14.13 -14.85
N GLY A 525 -15.37 14.54 -14.50
CA GLY A 525 -14.14 14.02 -15.06
C GLY A 525 -13.73 12.63 -14.57
N LYS A 526 -12.54 12.21 -15.01
CA LYS A 526 -12.00 10.84 -14.82
C LYS A 526 -11.02 10.71 -13.64
N GLY A 527 -10.82 11.76 -12.86
CA GLY A 527 -9.89 11.74 -11.73
C GLY A 527 -8.41 11.84 -12.14
N LEU A 528 -7.54 11.63 -11.17
CA LEU A 528 -6.08 11.70 -11.30
C LEU A 528 -5.50 10.39 -11.86
N TRP A 529 -4.30 10.48 -12.42
CA TRP A 529 -3.48 9.32 -12.78
C TRP A 529 -2.29 9.18 -11.84
N CYS A 530 -1.63 8.02 -11.84
CA CYS A 530 -0.52 7.69 -10.95
C CYS A 530 0.55 8.79 -10.89
N THR A 531 0.90 9.38 -12.04
CA THR A 531 1.95 10.40 -12.16
C THR A 531 1.52 11.80 -11.67
N ASN A 532 0.24 12.02 -11.35
CA ASN A 532 -0.22 13.24 -10.67
C ASN A 532 0.02 13.18 -9.16
N CYS A 533 0.27 11.99 -8.60
CA CYS A 533 0.62 11.79 -7.20
C CYS A 533 2.11 11.43 -7.04
N HIS A 534 2.60 10.43 -7.77
CA HIS A 534 4.00 10.01 -7.74
C HIS A 534 4.83 10.83 -8.73
N ASN A 535 5.23 12.03 -8.31
CA ASN A 535 6.03 12.97 -9.10
C ASN A 535 7.16 13.60 -8.26
N GLN A 536 8.00 14.40 -8.92
CA GLN A 536 9.13 15.08 -8.27
C GLN A 536 8.67 16.21 -7.32
N LEU A 537 7.45 16.74 -7.45
CA LEU A 537 6.98 17.87 -6.63
C LEU A 537 6.91 17.52 -5.15
N SER A 538 6.43 16.32 -4.80
CA SER A 538 6.33 15.88 -3.40
C SER A 538 7.69 15.95 -2.69
N ARG A 539 8.78 15.58 -3.37
CA ARG A 539 10.17 15.73 -2.88
C ARG A 539 10.58 17.18 -2.71
N GLU A 540 10.27 18.05 -3.67
CA GLU A 540 10.61 19.48 -3.59
C GLU A 540 9.88 20.18 -2.43
N LEU A 541 8.60 19.85 -2.23
CA LEU A 541 7.80 20.36 -1.11
C LEU A 541 8.34 19.82 0.22
N TYR A 542 8.56 18.50 0.31
CA TYR A 542 9.11 17.84 1.50
C TYR A 542 10.46 18.43 1.91
N GLN A 543 11.38 18.65 0.98
CA GLN A 543 12.70 19.21 1.29
C GLN A 543 12.60 20.61 1.93
N ARG A 544 11.61 21.41 1.54
CA ARG A 544 11.43 22.80 2.00
C ARG A 544 10.55 22.95 3.24
N ASP A 545 9.74 21.95 3.59
CA ASP A 545 8.95 21.96 4.81
C ASP A 545 9.83 22.06 6.08
N ASN A 546 9.40 22.86 7.05
CA ASN A 546 9.88 22.91 8.44
C ASN A 546 8.68 23.32 9.32
N ILE A 547 7.69 22.43 9.35
CA ILE A 547 6.39 22.69 9.98
C ILE A 547 6.46 22.53 11.49
N THR A 548 5.76 23.40 12.22
CA THR A 548 5.59 23.31 13.69
C THR A 548 4.22 22.77 14.08
N HIS A 549 3.21 22.85 13.20
CA HIS A 549 1.90 22.23 13.38
C HIS A 549 1.23 21.92 12.04
N ALA A 550 1.11 20.64 11.69
CA ALA A 550 0.66 20.18 10.38
C ALA A 550 -0.79 20.58 10.07
N PHE A 551 -1.73 20.31 10.98
CA PHE A 551 -3.17 20.61 10.80
C PHE A 551 -3.52 22.10 10.81
N ARG A 552 -2.53 22.98 11.04
CA ARG A 552 -2.68 24.45 10.94
C ARG A 552 -1.71 25.07 9.92
N GLN A 553 -0.87 24.26 9.25
CA GLN A 553 0.20 24.70 8.36
C GLN A 553 1.09 25.81 8.96
N GLU A 554 1.38 25.70 10.26
CA GLU A 554 2.31 26.58 10.98
C GLU A 554 3.76 26.13 10.74
N GLY A 555 4.69 27.09 10.71
CA GLY A 555 6.10 26.88 10.35
C GLY A 555 6.39 27.25 8.90
N GLU A 556 7.44 26.66 8.32
CA GLU A 556 7.79 26.87 6.91
C GLU A 556 7.16 25.78 6.04
N THR A 557 6.41 26.16 5.00
CA THR A 557 5.94 25.24 3.97
C THR A 557 5.62 25.99 2.68
N LEU A 558 5.76 25.30 1.54
CA LEU A 558 5.30 25.78 0.23
C LEU A 558 3.83 25.43 -0.06
N ARG A 559 3.23 24.54 0.73
CA ARG A 559 1.93 23.90 0.45
C ARG A 559 0.73 24.85 0.56
N ASN A 560 0.93 26.01 1.18
CA ASN A 560 -0.04 27.09 1.30
C ASN A 560 0.27 28.31 0.40
N LYS A 561 1.12 28.15 -0.63
CA LYS A 561 1.54 29.21 -1.55
C LYS A 561 0.86 29.10 -2.93
N SER A 562 0.96 30.16 -3.74
CA SER A 562 0.56 30.13 -5.16
C SER A 562 1.51 29.30 -6.01
N LEU A 563 1.06 28.85 -7.19
CA LEU A 563 1.90 28.11 -8.13
C LEU A 563 3.15 28.90 -8.55
N GLU A 564 3.00 30.21 -8.81
CA GLU A 564 4.11 31.13 -9.08
C GLU A 564 5.16 31.11 -7.95
N ALA A 565 4.73 31.21 -6.69
CA ALA A 565 5.63 31.21 -5.54
C ALA A 565 6.29 29.83 -5.31
N ILE A 566 5.58 28.74 -5.59
CA ILE A 566 6.14 27.38 -5.57
C ILE A 566 7.20 27.24 -6.66
N ALA A 567 6.89 27.63 -7.91
CA ALA A 567 7.81 27.57 -9.04
C ALA A 567 9.09 28.36 -8.77
N LEU A 568 8.96 29.59 -8.27
CA LEU A 568 10.08 30.44 -7.87
C LEU A 568 10.94 29.79 -6.77
N ALA A 569 10.30 29.22 -5.74
CA ALA A 569 11.00 28.57 -4.62
C ALA A 569 11.70 27.25 -4.98
N ILE A 570 11.29 26.60 -6.08
CA ILE A 570 11.97 25.42 -6.64
C ILE A 570 12.89 25.75 -7.83
N GLY A 571 12.98 27.02 -8.24
CA GLY A 571 13.90 27.49 -9.27
C GLY A 571 13.47 27.22 -10.72
N VAL A 572 12.17 27.05 -10.97
CA VAL A 572 11.60 26.77 -12.30
C VAL A 572 10.56 27.81 -12.71
N SER A 573 10.16 27.80 -13.99
CA SER A 573 9.01 28.58 -14.44
C SER A 573 7.68 27.94 -14.02
N GLU A 574 6.60 28.71 -13.85
CA GLU A 574 5.28 28.13 -13.54
C GLU A 574 4.81 27.13 -14.61
N LYS A 575 5.14 27.39 -15.88
CA LYS A 575 4.91 26.45 -16.98
C LYS A 575 5.64 25.11 -16.76
N GLU A 576 6.91 25.16 -16.33
CA GLU A 576 7.69 23.96 -16.05
C GLU A 576 7.19 23.21 -14.82
N LEU A 577 6.81 23.92 -13.74
CA LEU A 577 6.12 23.34 -12.59
C LEU A 577 4.88 22.55 -13.04
N ILE A 578 4.05 23.14 -13.90
CA ILE A 578 2.86 22.47 -14.43
C ILE A 578 3.22 21.25 -15.28
N GLU A 579 4.05 21.42 -16.33
CA GLU A 579 4.29 20.40 -17.35
C GLU A 579 5.21 19.25 -16.91
N ARG A 580 6.07 19.46 -15.90
CA ARG A 580 7.07 18.47 -15.45
C ARG A 580 6.88 17.98 -14.02
N TYR A 581 6.19 18.74 -13.16
CA TYR A 581 6.04 18.39 -11.74
C TYR A 581 4.58 18.06 -11.38
N ILE A 582 3.58 18.78 -11.89
CA ILE A 582 2.15 18.58 -11.51
C ILE A 582 1.41 17.60 -12.44
N ASP A 583 1.55 17.73 -13.77
CA ASP A 583 0.92 16.81 -14.74
C ASP A 583 1.92 16.25 -15.77
N PRO A 584 3.01 15.58 -15.31
CA PRO A 584 4.07 15.10 -16.18
C PRO A 584 3.58 14.06 -17.20
N LYS A 585 3.99 14.27 -18.46
CA LYS A 585 3.70 13.41 -19.61
C LYS A 585 4.94 12.70 -20.14
N VAL A 586 4.70 11.64 -20.90
CA VAL A 586 5.71 10.95 -21.71
C VAL A 586 6.20 11.89 -22.82
N VAL A 587 7.52 11.96 -23.01
CA VAL A 587 8.18 12.75 -24.07
C VAL A 587 8.96 11.79 -24.96
N LEU A 588 8.31 11.33 -26.04
CA LEU A 588 8.89 10.31 -26.93
C LEU A 588 10.09 10.82 -27.74
N ASP A 589 11.12 9.98 -27.85
CA ASP A 589 12.18 10.09 -28.84
C ASP A 589 11.77 9.46 -30.19
N LYS A 590 12.65 9.53 -31.20
CA LYS A 590 12.42 8.97 -32.54
C LYS A 590 12.26 7.43 -32.58
N ASN A 591 12.54 6.73 -31.49
CA ASN A 591 12.46 5.28 -31.35
C ASN A 591 11.25 4.85 -30.51
N GLY A 592 10.47 5.80 -29.98
CA GLY A 592 9.35 5.53 -29.06
C GLY A 592 9.78 5.31 -27.61
N HIS A 593 10.99 5.74 -27.22
CA HIS A 593 11.46 5.75 -25.83
C HIS A 593 11.06 7.05 -25.13
N ASP A 594 10.81 7.02 -23.83
CA ASP A 594 10.65 8.25 -23.05
C ASP A 594 12.01 8.93 -22.87
N THR A 595 12.05 10.28 -22.95
CA THR A 595 13.31 11.02 -23.04
C THR A 595 13.82 11.46 -21.66
N PRO A 596 14.95 10.93 -21.17
CA PRO A 596 15.56 11.38 -19.91
C PRO A 596 15.89 12.88 -19.93
N GLY A 597 15.77 13.54 -18.79
CA GLY A 597 16.00 14.98 -18.66
C GLY A 597 14.91 15.87 -19.27
N LYS A 598 13.97 15.34 -20.06
CA LYS A 598 12.77 16.06 -20.54
C LYS A 598 11.51 15.58 -19.84
N SER A 599 11.28 14.28 -19.81
CA SER A 599 10.16 13.66 -19.12
C SER A 599 10.19 13.97 -17.62
N GLY A 600 9.09 14.53 -17.10
CA GLY A 600 8.89 14.68 -15.65
C GLY A 600 8.64 13.34 -14.96
N ILE A 601 8.12 12.34 -15.69
CA ILE A 601 7.85 11.00 -15.17
C ILE A 601 9.17 10.29 -14.83
N LEU A 602 10.16 10.39 -15.73
CA LEU A 602 11.49 9.82 -15.49
C LEU A 602 12.25 10.54 -14.37
N ALA A 603 12.03 11.85 -14.15
CA ALA A 603 12.72 12.62 -13.11
C ALA A 603 12.46 12.07 -11.69
N THR A 604 11.22 11.65 -11.40
CA THR A 604 10.81 11.00 -10.14
C THR A 604 11.69 9.80 -9.77
N TRP A 605 12.17 9.06 -10.78
CA TRP A 605 12.93 7.81 -10.63
C TRP A 605 14.38 7.92 -11.13
N ALA A 606 14.85 9.14 -11.44
CA ALA A 606 16.17 9.35 -12.02
C ALA A 606 17.27 9.29 -10.95
N LYS A 607 18.48 8.87 -11.38
CA LYS A 607 19.67 8.96 -10.54
C LYS A 607 19.89 10.39 -10.04
N GLU A 608 19.83 11.36 -10.95
CA GLU A 608 19.99 12.80 -10.67
C GLU A 608 18.61 13.45 -10.47
N ARG A 609 18.26 13.73 -9.22
CA ARG A 609 17.05 14.46 -8.80
C ARG A 609 17.31 15.13 -7.43
N THR A 610 16.41 15.98 -6.97
CA THR A 610 16.39 16.38 -5.54
C THR A 610 16.02 15.18 -4.70
N VAL A 611 16.85 14.86 -3.72
CA VAL A 611 16.60 13.89 -2.65
C VAL A 611 16.58 14.67 -1.34
N ALA A 612 15.57 14.45 -0.49
CA ALA A 612 15.43 15.24 0.73
C ALA A 612 16.50 14.89 1.78
N ASP A 613 16.74 15.83 2.69
CA ASP A 613 17.60 15.64 3.85
C ASP A 613 16.95 14.70 4.88
N ILE A 614 17.71 13.71 5.38
CA ILE A 614 17.26 12.71 6.35
C ILE A 614 17.46 13.15 7.80
N ALA A 615 18.61 13.76 8.10
CA ALA A 615 19.05 14.10 9.46
C ALA A 615 20.20 15.12 9.43
N VAL A 616 20.47 15.75 10.59
CA VAL A 616 21.72 16.49 10.84
C VAL A 616 22.71 15.58 11.56
N ILE A 617 23.92 15.45 11.02
CA ILE A 617 25.00 14.61 11.56
C ILE A 617 26.19 15.45 12.05
N ALA A 618 27.00 14.85 12.92
CA ALA A 618 28.28 15.42 13.35
C ALA A 618 29.36 15.22 12.28
N MET A 619 30.20 16.23 12.08
CA MET A 619 31.27 16.26 11.09
C MET A 619 32.63 16.49 11.75
N LYS A 620 33.69 16.00 11.10
CA LYS A 620 35.09 16.18 11.47
C LYS A 620 35.94 16.40 10.21
N GLY A 621 36.58 17.55 10.08
CA GLY A 621 37.45 17.87 8.94
C GLY A 621 36.74 17.69 7.59
N GLY A 622 35.48 18.13 7.51
CA GLY A 622 34.65 18.01 6.30
C GLY A 622 34.09 16.61 6.00
N ASN A 623 34.32 15.61 6.87
CA ASN A 623 33.83 14.24 6.70
C ASN A 623 32.86 13.86 7.84
N PRO A 624 31.93 12.91 7.67
CA PRO A 624 31.11 12.40 8.76
C PRO A 624 31.95 11.93 9.96
N LEU A 625 31.54 12.26 11.18
CA LEU A 625 32.14 11.70 12.39
C LEU A 625 31.69 10.24 12.54
N ILE A 626 32.55 9.33 12.09
CA ILE A 626 32.37 7.89 12.15
C ILE A 626 32.94 7.35 13.46
N HIS A 627 32.15 6.52 14.12
CA HIS A 627 32.59 5.58 15.15
C HIS A 627 32.52 4.15 14.61
N LYS A 628 33.29 3.27 15.25
CA LYS A 628 33.18 1.82 15.05
C LYS A 628 32.70 1.18 16.34
N ASP A 629 31.84 0.18 16.21
CA ASP A 629 31.34 -0.61 17.32
C ASP A 629 32.22 -1.84 17.61
N GLU A 630 31.71 -2.77 18.42
CA GLU A 630 32.46 -3.93 18.91
C GLU A 630 32.96 -4.88 17.80
N ASP A 631 32.24 -4.99 16.69
CA ASP A 631 32.63 -5.84 15.54
C ASP A 631 33.26 -5.03 14.39
N GLY A 632 33.35 -3.71 14.55
CA GLY A 632 34.07 -2.80 13.64
C GLY A 632 33.19 -2.10 12.60
N ASP A 633 31.88 -2.19 12.76
CA ASP A 633 30.87 -1.61 11.87
C ASP A 633 30.73 -0.10 12.03
N ILE A 634 30.47 0.56 10.89
CA ILE A 634 30.43 2.01 10.77
C ILE A 634 29.11 2.55 11.33
N ASN A 635 29.23 3.48 12.28
CA ASN A 635 28.11 4.24 12.82
C ASN A 635 28.42 5.73 12.81
N VAL A 636 27.63 6.53 12.08
CA VAL A 636 27.69 7.99 12.11
C VAL A 636 26.90 8.55 13.31
N THR A 637 27.34 9.70 13.83
CA THR A 637 26.63 10.35 14.94
C THR A 637 25.53 11.29 14.40
N ILE A 638 24.27 10.88 14.54
CA ILE A 638 23.11 11.75 14.34
C ILE A 638 23.02 12.75 15.50
N LEU A 639 22.89 14.04 15.17
CA LEU A 639 22.68 15.13 16.13
C LEU A 639 21.22 15.60 16.19
N SER A 640 20.48 15.48 15.09
CA SER A 640 19.04 15.71 15.06
C SER A 640 18.37 14.90 13.96
N ALA A 641 17.23 14.29 14.31
CA ALA A 641 16.33 13.63 13.36
C ALA A 641 15.49 14.63 12.54
N ASN A 642 15.39 15.91 12.96
CA ASN A 642 14.83 16.96 12.10
C ASN A 642 15.97 17.56 11.26
N PRO A 643 16.01 17.34 9.92
CA PRO A 643 17.06 17.84 9.04
C PRO A 643 17.11 19.37 8.93
N LYS A 644 16.03 20.06 9.31
CA LYS A 644 15.92 21.53 9.29
C LYS A 644 16.40 22.19 10.59
N THR A 645 16.91 21.42 11.54
CA THR A 645 17.53 21.96 12.76
C THR A 645 18.78 22.76 12.38
N ASP A 646 18.91 24.02 12.80
CA ASP A 646 20.12 24.82 12.55
C ASP A 646 21.34 24.10 13.14
N PRO A 647 22.33 23.67 12.34
CA PRO A 647 23.49 22.95 12.85
C PRO A 647 24.29 23.75 13.89
N LYS A 648 24.26 25.09 13.84
CA LYS A 648 24.94 25.97 14.80
C LYS A 648 24.28 25.98 16.19
N SER A 649 23.02 25.54 16.28
CA SER A 649 22.29 25.39 17.54
C SER A 649 22.62 24.08 18.27
N LEU A 650 23.25 23.11 17.58
CA LEU A 650 23.48 21.77 18.10
C LEU A 650 24.79 21.69 18.90
N LYS A 651 24.74 20.93 20.00
CA LYS A 651 25.93 20.65 20.80
C LYS A 651 26.77 19.57 20.13
N LEU A 652 27.95 19.93 19.63
CA LEU A 652 28.86 18.99 19.00
C LEU A 652 29.46 17.97 20.01
N PRO A 653 29.58 16.69 19.63
CA PRO A 653 30.24 15.66 20.41
C PRO A 653 31.77 15.82 20.37
N LYS A 654 32.47 15.17 21.31
CA LYS A 654 33.94 15.24 21.39
C LYS A 654 34.58 14.71 20.10
N GLY A 655 35.29 15.58 19.39
CA GLY A 655 36.03 15.24 18.18
C GLY A 655 35.30 15.59 16.87
N ALA A 656 34.06 16.09 16.93
CA ALA A 656 33.46 16.85 15.85
C ALA A 656 33.97 18.30 15.87
N ASP A 657 34.04 18.91 14.69
CA ASP A 657 34.34 20.33 14.49
C ASP A 657 33.22 21.10 13.77
N ASP A 658 32.25 20.40 13.16
CA ASP A 658 31.10 20.97 12.46
C ASP A 658 29.88 20.03 12.52
N ALA A 659 28.73 20.47 11.97
CA ALA A 659 27.52 19.66 11.81
C ALA A 659 26.80 20.00 10.50
N LEU A 660 26.23 18.99 9.84
CA LEU A 660 25.66 19.14 8.49
C LEU A 660 24.39 18.31 8.31
N ALA A 661 23.37 18.88 7.66
CA ALA A 661 22.21 18.15 7.15
C ALA A 661 22.63 17.34 5.90
N VAL A 662 22.25 16.07 5.84
CA VAL A 662 22.64 15.16 4.73
C VAL A 662 21.40 14.54 4.06
N PRO A 663 21.47 14.25 2.74
CA PRO A 663 20.38 13.61 2.00
C PRO A 663 20.23 12.13 2.38
N TYR A 664 19.06 11.55 2.12
CA TYR A 664 18.83 10.11 2.22
C TYR A 664 19.88 9.26 1.49
N ASP A 665 20.33 9.69 0.31
CA ASP A 665 21.39 9.03 -0.47
C ASP A 665 22.73 8.87 0.29
N ALA A 666 22.98 9.67 1.34
CA ALA A 666 24.17 9.53 2.19
C ALA A 666 24.04 8.40 3.23
N ALA A 667 22.82 7.91 3.47
CA ALA A 667 22.50 6.93 4.51
C ALA A 667 21.78 5.68 3.98
N ASP A 668 21.35 5.65 2.72
CA ASP A 668 20.53 4.58 2.17
C ASP A 668 20.79 4.39 0.66
N HIS A 669 21.23 3.20 0.25
CA HIS A 669 21.35 2.85 -1.17
C HIS A 669 19.97 2.68 -1.83
N GLY A 670 18.92 2.46 -1.04
CA GLY A 670 17.50 2.49 -1.39
C GLY A 670 16.97 3.90 -1.69
N ARG A 671 17.71 4.94 -1.28
CA ARG A 671 17.42 6.36 -1.51
C ARG A 671 16.12 6.76 -0.79
N ASP A 672 15.38 7.74 -1.33
CA ASP A 672 14.10 8.18 -0.74
C ASP A 672 12.85 7.44 -1.30
N TYR A 673 13.01 6.39 -2.12
CA TYR A 673 11.88 5.62 -2.65
C TYR A 673 11.16 4.89 -1.51
N TRP A 674 9.82 4.85 -1.52
CA TRP A 674 8.99 4.24 -0.46
C TRP A 674 9.12 4.85 0.94
N LEU A 675 9.90 5.93 1.08
CA LEU A 675 10.04 6.74 2.30
C LEU A 675 9.24 8.04 2.12
N ALA A 676 8.99 8.76 3.23
CA ALA A 676 8.11 9.93 3.20
C ALA A 676 8.41 10.94 2.08
N PRO A 677 9.66 11.36 1.79
CA PRO A 677 9.90 12.34 0.73
C PRO A 677 9.52 11.85 -0.66
N GLY A 678 9.61 10.54 -0.92
CA GLY A 678 9.44 9.96 -2.24
C GLY A 678 8.01 9.61 -2.62
N GLU A 679 7.09 9.67 -1.65
CA GLU A 679 5.69 9.27 -1.76
C GLU A 679 4.73 10.48 -1.64
N PRO A 680 3.50 10.36 -2.18
CA PRO A 680 2.52 11.44 -2.13
C PRO A 680 1.96 11.68 -0.73
N HIS A 681 1.58 12.94 -0.47
CA HIS A 681 0.88 13.37 0.73
C HIS A 681 -0.46 14.03 0.37
N CYS A 682 -1.50 13.89 1.20
CA CYS A 682 -2.70 14.73 1.13
C CYS A 682 -2.32 16.21 1.13
N ALA A 683 -1.32 16.60 1.93
CA ALA A 683 -0.76 17.96 1.97
C ALA A 683 -0.11 18.44 0.65
N ASP A 684 0.08 17.59 -0.38
CA ASP A 684 0.48 18.02 -1.73
C ASP A 684 -0.67 18.79 -2.41
N CYS A 685 -1.93 18.39 -2.19
CA CYS A 685 -3.11 18.91 -2.90
C CYS A 685 -4.19 19.55 -2.01
N HIS A 686 -4.27 19.19 -0.73
CA HIS A 686 -5.29 19.67 0.20
C HIS A 686 -4.80 20.85 1.05
N GLU A 687 -5.74 21.68 1.51
CA GLU A 687 -5.47 22.77 2.46
C GLU A 687 -5.68 22.31 3.91
N ALA A 688 -4.93 22.90 4.86
CA ALA A 688 -5.13 22.59 6.27
C ALA A 688 -6.56 22.98 6.71
N PRO A 689 -7.23 22.16 7.55
CA PRO A 689 -6.68 21.07 8.35
C PRO A 689 -6.73 19.66 7.71
N PHE A 690 -7.08 19.54 6.43
CA PHE A 690 -7.33 18.25 5.75
C PHE A 690 -6.04 17.59 5.23
N VAL A 691 -5.07 17.43 6.12
CA VAL A 691 -3.70 17.02 5.81
C VAL A 691 -3.18 16.01 6.84
N GLU A 692 -2.10 15.30 6.51
CA GLU A 692 -1.40 14.42 7.45
C GLU A 692 -0.85 15.16 8.68
N GLY A 693 -0.55 14.40 9.74
CA GLY A 693 0.21 14.91 10.88
C GLY A 693 1.71 15.02 10.58
N GLN A 694 2.48 15.54 11.52
CA GLN A 694 3.94 15.53 11.45
C GLN A 694 4.53 14.11 11.46
N GLY A 695 5.75 13.97 10.95
CA GLY A 695 6.57 12.76 11.10
C GLY A 695 7.36 12.71 12.41
N GLY A 696 8.24 11.71 12.52
CA GLY A 696 9.24 11.58 13.59
C GLY A 696 9.13 10.30 14.42
N VAL A 697 7.94 9.69 14.56
CA VAL A 697 7.82 8.37 15.22
C VAL A 697 8.39 7.24 14.37
N ALA A 698 8.20 7.31 13.05
CA ALA A 698 8.67 6.29 12.12
C ALA A 698 10.04 6.63 11.51
N PHE A 699 10.86 7.43 12.18
CA PHE A 699 12.23 7.72 11.71
C PHE A 699 13.01 6.40 11.50
N PRO A 700 13.72 6.22 10.37
CA PRO A 700 14.03 7.20 9.32
C PRO A 700 13.02 7.30 8.18
N ILE A 701 11.88 6.60 8.21
CA ILE A 701 10.86 6.65 7.14
C ILE A 701 10.22 8.04 7.05
N ASN A 702 10.06 8.75 8.17
CA ASN A 702 9.62 10.15 8.22
C ASN A 702 10.43 10.98 9.25
N GLN A 703 10.52 12.29 9.02
CA GLN A 703 11.25 13.23 9.88
C GLN A 703 10.29 14.08 10.74
N PRO A 704 10.68 14.48 11.97
CA PRO A 704 10.03 15.58 12.68
C PRO A 704 10.21 16.89 11.90
N GLY A 705 9.25 17.82 12.01
CA GLY A 705 9.26 19.08 11.24
C GLY A 705 8.88 18.91 9.75
N LYS A 706 8.48 17.70 9.35
CA LYS A 706 7.97 17.36 8.00
C LYS A 706 6.61 16.69 8.12
N TYR A 707 5.87 16.63 7.02
CA TYR A 707 4.68 15.79 6.95
C TYR A 707 5.04 14.29 7.08
N SER A 708 4.13 13.51 7.62
CA SER A 708 4.20 12.05 7.66
C SER A 708 3.42 11.44 6.49
N LEU A 709 3.82 10.24 6.06
CA LEU A 709 2.95 9.36 5.30
C LEU A 709 1.62 9.14 6.03
N MET A 710 0.54 9.09 5.25
CA MET A 710 -0.82 8.82 5.74
C MET A 710 -0.92 7.56 6.62
N ARG A 711 -0.13 6.51 6.35
CA ARG A 711 -0.09 5.27 7.15
C ARG A 711 0.48 5.42 8.58
N TYR A 712 1.28 6.46 8.84
CA TYR A 712 1.80 6.77 10.18
C TYR A 712 1.09 7.98 10.81
N SER A 713 0.13 8.57 10.12
CA SER A 713 -0.61 9.75 10.58
C SER A 713 -1.79 9.38 11.46
N LYS A 714 -2.02 10.21 12.48
CA LYS A 714 -3.16 10.13 13.41
C LYS A 714 -3.80 11.50 13.56
N GLY A 715 -5.10 11.52 13.78
CA GLY A 715 -5.87 12.73 14.03
C GLY A 715 -6.70 12.61 15.31
N HIS A 716 -8.01 12.80 15.16
CA HIS A 716 -8.97 12.85 16.25
C HIS A 716 -8.77 11.73 17.30
N SER A 717 -8.45 12.12 18.53
CA SER A 717 -8.29 11.22 19.69
C SER A 717 -7.30 10.05 19.47
N GLY A 718 -6.31 10.20 18.58
CA GLY A 718 -5.31 9.16 18.30
C GLY A 718 -5.76 8.09 17.31
N LEU A 719 -6.91 8.27 16.66
CA LEU A 719 -7.31 7.46 15.52
C LEU A 719 -6.33 7.65 14.37
N ALA A 720 -5.84 6.55 13.79
CA ALA A 720 -5.07 6.57 12.56
C ALA A 720 -5.93 7.13 11.43
N CYS A 721 -5.34 7.89 10.50
CA CYS A 721 -6.09 8.43 9.36
C CYS A 721 -6.81 7.33 8.56
N GLN A 722 -6.18 6.15 8.46
CA GLN A 722 -6.76 4.97 7.82
C GLN A 722 -8.05 4.46 8.50
N ALA A 723 -8.20 4.63 9.81
CA ALA A 723 -9.41 4.20 10.53
C ALA A 723 -10.66 4.96 10.05
N CYS A 724 -10.52 6.23 9.69
CA CYS A 724 -11.62 7.06 9.20
C CYS A 724 -11.74 7.06 7.66
N HIS A 725 -10.61 7.04 6.95
CA HIS A 725 -10.54 7.26 5.50
C HIS A 725 -10.26 6.01 4.67
N GLN A 726 -10.18 4.83 5.30
CA GLN A 726 -9.61 3.59 4.73
C GLN A 726 -8.12 3.66 4.41
N SER A 727 -7.56 2.54 3.99
CA SER A 727 -6.16 2.43 3.61
C SER A 727 -5.87 3.10 2.27
N ILE A 728 -4.60 3.47 2.05
CA ILE A 728 -4.13 4.18 0.86
C ILE A 728 -4.54 3.44 -0.42
N HIS A 729 -4.81 4.16 -1.52
CA HIS A 729 -5.35 3.65 -2.79
C HIS A 729 -6.66 2.84 -2.70
N GLY A 730 -7.32 2.91 -1.55
CA GLY A 730 -8.70 2.50 -1.32
C GLY A 730 -9.42 3.51 -0.47
N LEU A 731 -9.12 4.80 -0.65
CA LEU A 731 -9.71 5.88 0.13
C LEU A 731 -11.16 6.10 -0.28
N TYR A 732 -12.03 6.38 0.69
CA TYR A 732 -13.46 6.57 0.47
C TYR A 732 -13.82 7.84 -0.34
N PRO A 733 -14.87 7.82 -1.18
CA PRO A 733 -15.60 6.63 -1.64
C PRO A 733 -14.82 5.80 -2.66
N VAL A 734 -14.82 4.48 -2.42
CA VAL A 734 -14.29 3.47 -3.34
C VAL A 734 -15.36 3.04 -4.34
N THR A 735 -15.01 2.74 -5.60
CA THR A 735 -16.03 2.27 -6.55
C THR A 735 -16.41 0.79 -6.30
N PRO A 736 -17.71 0.45 -6.19
CA PRO A 736 -18.16 -0.93 -5.98
C PRO A 736 -17.95 -1.82 -7.23
N ARG A 737 -17.60 -1.25 -8.38
CA ARG A 737 -17.38 -1.97 -9.65
C ARG A 737 -16.03 -2.68 -9.73
N VAL A 738 -15.03 -2.17 -9.01
CA VAL A 738 -13.65 -2.66 -9.00
C VAL A 738 -13.40 -3.44 -7.72
N ASP A 739 -13.81 -2.88 -6.57
CA ASP A 739 -13.68 -3.49 -5.26
C ASP A 739 -15.03 -3.53 -4.52
N THR A 740 -15.69 -4.68 -4.58
CA THR A 740 -16.97 -4.93 -3.89
C THR A 740 -16.81 -5.19 -2.39
N THR A 741 -15.59 -5.37 -1.89
CA THR A 741 -15.33 -5.72 -0.47
C THR A 741 -15.13 -4.46 0.36
N THR A 742 -14.28 -3.55 -0.11
CA THR A 742 -13.95 -2.28 0.55
C THR A 742 -15.17 -1.36 0.66
N TYR A 743 -16.05 -1.39 -0.35
CA TYR A 743 -17.34 -0.68 -0.35
C TYR A 743 -18.27 -1.08 0.82
N LYS A 744 -18.17 -2.31 1.34
CA LYS A 744 -18.99 -2.81 2.45
C LYS A 744 -18.50 -2.36 3.82
N GLN A 745 -17.31 -1.76 3.94
CA GLN A 745 -16.70 -1.48 5.24
C GLN A 745 -17.42 -0.33 5.96
N ALA A 746 -17.44 0.88 5.39
CA ALA A 746 -18.08 2.06 6.00
C ALA A 746 -19.52 1.83 6.49
N PRO A 747 -20.41 1.16 5.73
CA PRO A 747 -21.78 0.86 6.18
C PRO A 747 -21.89 -0.07 7.40
N GLN A 748 -20.79 -0.72 7.84
CA GLN A 748 -20.76 -1.46 9.12
C GLN A 748 -20.71 -0.51 10.33
N TYR A 749 -20.13 0.67 10.16
CA TYR A 749 -19.93 1.67 11.22
C TYR A 749 -20.93 2.84 11.12
N ASN A 750 -21.17 3.35 9.90
CA ASN A 750 -22.05 4.48 9.65
C ASN A 750 -23.54 4.09 9.84
N PRO A 751 -24.29 4.70 10.80
CA PRO A 751 -25.67 4.32 11.05
C PRO A 751 -26.64 4.64 9.91
N ASP A 752 -26.31 5.63 9.08
CA ASP A 752 -27.07 5.98 7.86
C ASP A 752 -26.79 5.04 6.68
N GLY A 753 -25.89 4.06 6.84
CA GLY A 753 -25.49 3.12 5.79
C GLY A 753 -24.59 3.71 4.71
N SER A 754 -24.10 4.94 4.87
CA SER A 754 -23.20 5.58 3.91
C SER A 754 -21.86 4.84 3.77
N HIS A 755 -21.35 4.77 2.54
CA HIS A 755 -20.06 4.13 2.19
C HIS A 755 -18.88 5.10 2.13
N GLY A 756 -19.06 6.34 2.59
CA GLY A 756 -18.00 7.36 2.66
C GLY A 756 -17.15 7.25 3.92
N PRO A 757 -16.27 8.24 4.20
CA PRO A 757 -15.51 8.32 5.45
C PRO A 757 -16.37 8.12 6.69
N LEU A 758 -15.77 7.60 7.77
CA LEU A 758 -16.51 7.37 9.02
C LEU A 758 -17.07 8.68 9.57
N LYS A 759 -18.39 8.72 9.78
CA LYS A 759 -19.09 9.89 10.29
C LYS A 759 -19.04 9.93 11.81
N CYS A 760 -19.28 11.10 12.39
CA CYS A 760 -19.37 11.26 13.85
C CYS A 760 -20.35 10.26 14.50
N ALA A 761 -21.47 9.99 13.81
CA ALA A 761 -22.49 9.04 14.24
C ALA A 761 -22.01 7.58 14.35
N SER A 762 -20.86 7.21 13.77
CA SER A 762 -20.26 5.89 14.00
C SER A 762 -19.93 5.65 15.47
N CYS A 763 -19.50 6.69 16.19
CA CYS A 763 -18.97 6.58 17.56
C CYS A 763 -19.77 7.40 18.58
N HIS A 764 -20.32 8.55 18.18
CA HIS A 764 -21.08 9.48 19.02
C HIS A 764 -22.59 9.39 18.74
N GLU A 765 -23.42 9.79 19.70
CA GLU A 765 -24.80 10.19 19.41
C GLU A 765 -24.80 11.64 18.85
N THR A 766 -25.43 11.83 17.70
CA THR A 766 -25.40 13.08 16.92
C THR A 766 -26.80 13.63 16.70
N ASN A 767 -26.91 14.93 16.44
CA ASN A 767 -28.15 15.54 15.97
C ASN A 767 -28.48 15.15 14.51
N ALA A 768 -29.62 15.63 14.00
CA ALA A 768 -30.06 15.44 12.61
C ALA A 768 -29.13 16.07 11.52
N LYS A 769 -28.08 16.81 11.90
CA LYS A 769 -27.01 17.28 11.00
C LYS A 769 -25.78 16.37 11.00
N GLY A 770 -25.78 15.29 11.81
CA GLY A 770 -24.63 14.40 11.97
C GLY A 770 -23.55 14.95 12.90
N VAL A 771 -23.81 16.04 13.63
CA VAL A 771 -22.85 16.66 14.57
C VAL A 771 -23.06 16.09 15.98
N PRO A 772 -22.01 15.71 16.73
CA PRO A 772 -22.14 15.21 18.10
C PRO A 772 -22.88 16.20 19.00
N LEU A 773 -23.85 15.72 19.80
CA LEU A 773 -24.62 16.57 20.71
C LEU A 773 -23.70 17.22 21.78
N LEU A 774 -22.67 16.51 22.24
CA LEU A 774 -21.62 17.05 23.10
C LEU A 774 -20.83 18.23 22.52
N ALA A 775 -20.91 18.47 21.21
CA ALA A 775 -20.18 19.52 20.48
C ALA A 775 -21.10 20.61 19.89
N GLU A 776 -22.42 20.52 20.06
CA GLU A 776 -23.38 21.38 19.34
C GLU A 776 -23.23 22.88 19.64
N GLY A 777 -22.77 23.23 20.85
CA GLY A 777 -22.54 24.59 21.30
C GLY A 777 -21.17 25.17 20.94
N MET A 778 -20.29 24.38 20.30
CA MET A 778 -18.96 24.84 19.91
C MET A 778 -19.02 25.72 18.64
N THR A 779 -17.96 26.52 18.44
CA THR A 779 -17.82 27.37 17.26
C THR A 779 -16.49 27.12 16.54
N TRP A 780 -16.52 27.30 15.22
CA TRP A 780 -15.34 27.23 14.36
C TRP A 780 -15.38 28.41 13.38
N GLN A 781 -14.31 29.21 13.36
CA GLN A 781 -14.20 30.42 12.52
C GLN A 781 -15.44 31.34 12.58
N GLY A 782 -16.03 31.50 13.77
CA GLY A 782 -17.22 32.33 14.00
C GLY A 782 -18.57 31.69 13.64
N LYS A 783 -18.59 30.49 13.04
CA LYS A 783 -19.81 29.68 12.83
C LYS A 783 -20.07 28.75 14.01
N LYS A 784 -21.33 28.51 14.36
CA LYS A 784 -21.74 27.42 15.28
C LYS A 784 -21.66 26.09 14.55
N ILE A 785 -20.92 25.11 15.10
CA ILE A 785 -20.70 23.84 14.39
C ILE A 785 -21.90 22.89 14.48
N GLY A 786 -22.77 23.03 15.48
CA GLY A 786 -23.97 22.20 15.65
C GLY A 786 -24.90 22.15 14.42
N ASP A 787 -24.87 23.18 13.58
CA ASP A 787 -25.75 23.33 12.41
C ASP A 787 -25.04 23.04 11.07
N ASP A 788 -23.72 22.78 11.09
CA ASP A 788 -22.82 22.67 9.91
C ASP A 788 -21.82 21.51 10.12
N PHE A 789 -22.07 20.37 9.46
CA PHE A 789 -21.25 19.15 9.57
C PHE A 789 -19.82 19.35 9.06
N ASP A 790 -19.63 20.09 7.97
CA ASP A 790 -18.30 20.34 7.41
C ASP A 790 -17.48 21.23 8.35
N ALA A 791 -18.11 22.25 8.96
CA ALA A 791 -17.47 23.04 10.01
C ALA A 791 -17.11 22.19 11.25
N ALA A 792 -17.93 21.21 11.63
CA ALA A 792 -17.61 20.28 12.72
C ALA A 792 -16.43 19.35 12.38
N VAL A 793 -16.37 18.83 11.15
CA VAL A 793 -15.24 18.02 10.66
C VAL A 793 -13.96 18.85 10.55
N ALA A 794 -14.04 20.10 10.08
CA ALA A 794 -12.89 21.01 10.04
C ALA A 794 -12.38 21.34 11.46
N TRP A 795 -13.29 21.61 12.41
CA TRP A 795 -12.95 21.80 13.82
C TRP A 795 -12.24 20.57 14.41
N MET A 796 -12.76 19.37 14.13
CA MET A 796 -12.21 18.10 14.61
C MET A 796 -10.77 17.87 14.15
N HIS A 797 -10.46 18.14 12.87
CA HIS A 797 -9.11 18.02 12.33
C HIS A 797 -8.17 19.11 12.86
N ALA A 798 -8.61 20.38 12.87
CA ALA A 798 -7.75 21.49 13.29
C ALA A 798 -7.37 21.47 14.78
N ASN A 799 -8.21 20.86 15.62
CA ASN A 799 -7.99 20.69 17.06
C ASN A 799 -7.47 19.29 17.43
N ALA A 800 -7.19 18.41 16.46
CA ALA A 800 -6.51 17.15 16.72
C ALA A 800 -5.06 17.44 17.19
N PRO A 801 -4.54 16.68 18.18
CA PRO A 801 -3.19 16.90 18.67
C PRO A 801 -2.18 16.35 17.65
N ASP A 802 -1.33 17.24 17.11
CA ASP A 802 -0.27 16.86 16.18
C ASP A 802 0.92 16.24 16.93
N LEU A 803 0.82 14.94 17.23
CA LEU A 803 1.78 14.21 18.07
C LEU A 803 2.85 13.44 17.27
N GLY A 804 3.02 13.71 15.97
CA GLY A 804 4.03 13.05 15.14
C GLY A 804 3.78 11.54 14.92
N GLY A 805 2.53 11.08 15.08
CA GLY A 805 2.15 9.65 15.09
C GLY A 805 2.13 8.97 16.47
N LYS A 806 2.56 9.65 17.55
CA LYS A 806 2.59 9.06 18.90
C LYS A 806 1.19 8.69 19.41
N ASN A 807 1.14 7.81 20.40
CA ASN A 807 -0.08 7.51 21.14
C ASN A 807 -0.44 8.70 22.04
N PRO A 808 -1.63 9.34 21.92
CA PRO A 808 -2.10 10.26 22.96
C PRO A 808 -2.37 9.47 24.24
N ARG A 809 -1.90 9.99 25.38
CA ARG A 809 -2.05 9.38 26.70
C ARG A 809 -3.32 9.86 27.41
#